data_AF-A0A255R2S1-F1
#
_entry.id   AF-A0A255R2S1-F1
#
_cell.length_a   1.000
_cell.length_b   1.000
_cell.length_c   1.000
_cell.angle_alpha   90.00
_cell.angle_beta   90.00
_cell.angle_gamma   90.00
#
_symmetry.space_group_name_H-M   'P 1'
#
loop_
_entity.id
_entity.type
_entity.pdbx_description
1 polymer ?
#
loop_
_entity_poly.entity_id
_entity_poly.type
_entity_poly.pdbx_seq_one_letter_code
_entity_poly.pdbx_strand_id
1 'polypeptide(L)'
;MNGRIFSRLLWKDYRIVRMLGVAACCASVGMMVLLELSAAMNNLHDQEVANLARAIWVFVPFLVAFGAPAMLVGMEEESGSLKWLGTLPANWKMVTTSKFVVGLACLLASWAIATTLLMISYQLHSIQLDFRISTRANLIDGDMSAAIAFIATSLLMLICSFVTAYFFRSPIAGLIAFLPTIFGCLWGLVNWFDFQTGPQHSTPLTTEHLPLLIVDSVGLAMIVFTLMYFLAWRRLTWAQRKWSLKRSSKRSEFSSVANAYRPPHEPSRLAQAVIPKVPPTRFGALLWQSLRPTRWYFLLAIAAISWVAAQGFFYVSNSRNLSIHPATFLIASTVLFFVAGLTFYSDSLRGRNAFFFDRGISPKLVWVTRVLPSFVIVHLLFAAMMVLMFLDQSLLLPWKWAATYGIGLSAYAMAVMFSQSTSRPLLNFFAGPVAVYFSAILLGLCLFEYFAEAMGLLIISAIILLYGSYRLTDLWMQQQTRNRRYILRQSKYIAAALFAPFLIVFVVRWATLPPRDSSWRHEMETVQLPSRSSLESIWINPNLLYNSTLTPSNDYFDSREEASQKISAELAAKSSIGEHVTFNEIASCFTNEAIFYGLRQDTLAITWLEAPDSANYELQLDCIRVLSKWSKLIRERAVVGQADLTTLLSIAEQADLFSCEALQMFVSRDGARPELQEIIDGLPDEYLVQQSRRNAMIRNWRGPLEKQSQRWMPRPQTPTAFWMYLEQVRSKRAIDRITQIALNQIEFDAQIDTQAVEDLMKDAYIVVDHRTDTFVMTSTTKWLERFQTVNFWMKHLRQQSRDAKDAAGLSVE
;
A
#
# COMPACT_ATOMS: atom_id res chain seq x y z
N MET A 1 52.94 -16.78 -0.85
CA MET A 1 52.36 -15.43 -1.11
C MET A 1 53.02 -14.43 -0.17
N ASN A 2 53.39 -13.21 -0.62
CA ASN A 2 53.87 -12.17 0.29
C ASN A 2 52.70 -11.60 1.12
N GLY A 3 52.45 -12.18 2.30
CA GLY A 3 51.30 -11.83 3.16
C GLY A 3 51.22 -10.33 3.50
N ARG A 4 52.37 -9.64 3.64
CA ARG A 4 52.43 -8.19 3.88
C ARG A 4 51.87 -7.34 2.72
N ILE A 5 52.05 -7.77 1.48
CA ILE A 5 51.52 -7.05 0.31
C ILE A 5 49.99 -7.21 0.28
N PHE A 6 49.51 -8.44 0.53
CA PHE A 6 48.08 -8.73 0.56
C PHE A 6 47.35 -7.95 1.68
N SER A 7 47.92 -7.87 2.89
CA SER A 7 47.30 -7.10 3.99
C SER A 7 47.21 -5.60 3.68
N ARG A 8 48.23 -5.03 3.02
CA ARG A 8 48.22 -3.63 2.58
C ARG A 8 47.17 -3.37 1.50
N LEU A 9 46.97 -4.32 0.58
CA LEU A 9 45.91 -4.26 -0.43
C LEU A 9 44.51 -4.30 0.24
N LEU A 10 44.30 -5.23 1.16
CA LEU A 10 43.05 -5.34 1.93
C LEU A 10 42.74 -4.04 2.68
N TRP A 11 43.72 -3.47 3.37
CA TRP A 11 43.54 -2.21 4.11
C TRP A 11 43.17 -1.03 3.19
N LYS A 12 43.83 -0.93 2.04
CA LYS A 12 43.54 0.09 1.04
C LYS A 12 42.12 -0.07 0.49
N ASP A 13 41.75 -1.28 0.06
CA ASP A 13 40.41 -1.58 -0.47
C ASP A 13 39.31 -1.36 0.60
N TYR A 14 39.58 -1.72 1.87
CA TYR A 14 38.70 -1.44 3.01
C TYR A 14 38.42 0.06 3.17
N ARG A 15 39.45 0.92 3.10
CA ARG A 15 39.25 2.39 3.22
C ARG A 15 38.33 2.96 2.13
N ILE A 16 38.32 2.36 0.94
CA ILE A 16 37.45 2.78 -0.17
C ILE A 16 35.99 2.41 0.13
N VAL A 17 35.75 1.18 0.59
CA VAL A 17 34.41 0.63 0.85
C VAL A 17 33.84 1.02 2.21
N ARG A 18 34.66 1.43 3.19
CA ARG A 18 34.21 1.76 4.56
C ARG A 18 33.01 2.70 4.59
N MET A 19 32.99 3.72 3.73
CA MET A 19 31.87 4.67 3.68
C MET A 19 30.57 4.01 3.21
N LEU A 20 30.64 3.06 2.27
CA LEU A 20 29.48 2.28 1.83
C LEU A 20 28.99 1.37 2.96
N GLY A 21 29.91 0.67 3.64
CA GLY A 21 29.57 -0.19 4.78
C GLY A 21 28.87 0.60 5.89
N VAL A 22 29.43 1.74 6.31
CA VAL A 22 28.82 2.60 7.33
C VAL A 22 27.46 3.13 6.86
N ALA A 23 27.36 3.60 5.61
CA ALA A 23 26.08 4.10 5.07
C ALA A 23 25.01 3.01 5.03
N ALA A 24 25.37 1.78 4.64
CA ALA A 24 24.48 0.63 4.66
C ALA A 24 24.01 0.30 6.08
N CYS A 25 24.93 0.27 7.06
CA CYS A 25 24.58 0.03 8.47
C CYS A 25 23.60 1.11 8.99
N CYS A 26 23.91 2.38 8.75
CA CYS A 26 23.04 3.49 9.14
C CYS A 26 21.68 3.43 8.44
N ALA A 27 21.64 3.01 7.16
CA ALA A 27 20.40 2.84 6.42
C ALA A 27 19.55 1.69 6.99
N SER A 28 20.13 0.53 7.26
CA SER A 28 19.42 -0.61 7.88
C SER A 28 18.85 -0.23 9.25
N VAL A 29 19.67 0.36 10.12
CA VAL A 29 19.22 0.79 11.46
C VAL A 29 18.14 1.85 11.35
N GLY A 30 18.36 2.89 10.52
CA GLY A 30 17.39 3.97 10.36
C GLY A 30 16.05 3.51 9.78
N MET A 31 16.07 2.63 8.78
CA MET A 31 14.84 2.08 8.19
C MET A 31 14.08 1.23 9.20
N MET A 32 14.79 0.39 9.97
CA MET A 32 14.14 -0.45 10.98
C MET A 32 13.57 0.39 12.13
N VAL A 33 14.32 1.36 12.65
CA VAL A 33 13.82 2.27 13.69
C VAL A 33 12.59 3.04 13.20
N LEU A 34 12.58 3.49 11.95
CA LEU A 34 11.40 4.14 11.39
C LEU A 34 10.23 3.18 11.22
N LEU A 35 10.46 1.95 10.77
CA LEU A 35 9.42 0.93 10.67
C LEU A 35 8.79 0.64 12.03
N GLU A 36 9.61 0.41 13.05
CA GLU A 36 9.17 0.15 14.42
C GLU A 36 8.41 1.36 15.01
N LEU A 37 8.91 2.58 14.76
CA LEU A 37 8.21 3.79 15.15
C LEU A 37 6.86 3.91 14.45
N SER A 38 6.81 3.62 13.14
CA SER A 38 5.56 3.60 12.36
C SER A 38 4.61 2.51 12.85
N ALA A 39 5.10 1.30 13.15
CA ALA A 39 4.31 0.20 13.69
C ALA A 39 3.67 0.59 15.04
N ALA A 40 4.46 1.17 15.95
CA ALA A 40 3.98 1.67 17.23
C ALA A 40 2.99 2.84 17.09
N MET A 41 3.14 3.67 16.04
CA MET A 41 2.29 4.83 15.77
C MET A 41 1.01 4.52 14.98
N ASN A 42 0.95 3.39 14.27
CA ASN A 42 -0.18 3.06 13.38
C ASN A 42 -0.92 1.77 13.76
N ASN A 43 -0.44 1.01 14.76
CA ASN A 43 -0.93 -0.33 15.08
C ASN A 43 -0.96 -1.24 13.83
N LEU A 44 0.12 -1.20 13.04
CA LEU A 44 0.26 -2.07 11.87
C LEU A 44 0.09 -3.52 12.31
N HIS A 45 -0.54 -4.34 11.47
CA HIS A 45 -0.68 -5.75 11.77
C HIS A 45 0.70 -6.41 11.83
N ASP A 46 0.94 -7.31 12.77
CA ASP A 46 2.25 -7.95 12.99
C ASP A 46 2.83 -8.53 11.68
N GLN A 47 1.96 -9.10 10.84
CA GLN A 47 2.34 -9.65 9.54
C GLN A 47 2.84 -8.58 8.54
N GLU A 48 2.26 -7.38 8.56
CA GLU A 48 2.68 -6.28 7.68
C GLU A 48 4.04 -5.73 8.10
N VAL A 49 4.26 -5.58 9.40
CA VAL A 49 5.55 -5.19 9.96
C VAL A 49 6.61 -6.22 9.60
N ALA A 50 6.31 -7.51 9.75
CA ALA A 50 7.21 -8.59 9.32
C ALA A 50 7.54 -8.54 7.83
N ASN A 51 6.55 -8.27 6.96
CA ASN A 51 6.76 -8.15 5.51
C ASN A 51 7.72 -7.00 5.18
N LEU A 52 7.52 -5.83 5.80
CA LEU A 52 8.37 -4.65 5.61
C LEU A 52 9.76 -4.85 6.19
N ALA A 53 9.86 -5.47 7.38
CA ALA A 53 11.12 -5.84 8.01
C ALA A 53 11.92 -6.81 7.12
N ARG A 54 11.26 -7.81 6.52
CA ARG A 54 11.86 -8.72 5.53
C ARG A 54 12.34 -7.97 4.28
N ALA A 55 11.55 -7.01 3.78
CA ALA A 55 11.96 -6.19 2.65
C ALA A 55 13.22 -5.36 2.95
N ILE A 56 13.29 -4.71 4.13
CA ILE A 56 14.47 -3.96 4.59
C ILE A 56 15.68 -4.89 4.77
N TRP A 57 15.44 -6.08 5.33
CA TRP A 57 16.45 -7.11 5.57
C TRP A 57 17.16 -7.54 4.29
N VAL A 58 16.43 -7.71 3.18
CA VAL A 58 17.00 -8.08 1.87
C VAL A 58 17.59 -6.87 1.14
N PHE A 59 16.92 -5.72 1.20
CA PHE A 59 17.24 -4.56 0.36
C PHE A 59 18.66 -4.02 0.58
N VAL A 60 19.07 -3.83 1.84
CA VAL A 60 20.37 -3.19 2.14
C VAL A 60 21.58 -4.08 1.76
N PRO A 61 21.62 -5.38 2.10
CA PRO A 61 22.67 -6.27 1.61
C PRO A 61 22.76 -6.32 0.09
N PHE A 62 21.63 -6.26 -0.62
CA PHE A 62 21.61 -6.24 -2.08
C PHE A 62 22.24 -4.97 -2.64
N LEU A 63 22.00 -3.81 -2.01
CA LEU A 63 22.69 -2.57 -2.36
C LEU A 63 24.20 -2.65 -2.14
N VAL A 64 24.65 -3.33 -1.09
CA VAL A 64 26.09 -3.55 -0.82
C VAL A 64 26.70 -4.50 -1.86
N ALA A 65 26.04 -5.63 -2.16
CA ALA A 65 26.48 -6.59 -3.16
C ALA A 65 26.67 -5.94 -4.54
N PHE A 66 25.72 -5.09 -4.91
CA PHE A 66 25.77 -4.35 -6.17
C PHE A 66 26.78 -3.19 -6.15
N GLY A 67 26.85 -2.42 -5.05
CA GLY A 67 27.65 -1.20 -4.98
C GLY A 67 29.14 -1.38 -4.66
N ALA A 68 29.50 -2.40 -3.89
CA ALA A 68 30.89 -2.61 -3.46
C ALA A 68 31.84 -2.83 -4.66
N PRO A 69 31.52 -3.66 -5.68
CA PRO A 69 32.40 -3.83 -6.84
C PRO A 69 32.58 -2.56 -7.67
N ALA A 70 31.50 -1.79 -7.88
CA ALA A 70 31.56 -0.52 -8.59
C ALA A 70 32.45 0.51 -7.86
N MET A 71 32.45 0.51 -6.53
CA MET A 71 33.36 1.35 -5.75
C MET A 71 34.80 0.82 -5.76
N LEU A 72 35.02 -0.48 -5.59
CA LEU A 72 36.35 -1.07 -5.50
C LEU A 72 37.13 -1.08 -6.81
N VAL A 73 36.45 -1.34 -7.92
CA VAL A 73 37.05 -1.44 -9.25
C VAL A 73 36.82 -0.15 -10.02
N GLY A 74 35.58 0.34 -10.04
CA GLY A 74 35.18 1.45 -10.89
C GLY A 74 35.74 2.81 -10.44
N MET A 75 35.74 3.13 -9.13
CA MET A 75 36.39 4.37 -8.64
C MET A 75 37.91 4.34 -8.85
N GLU A 76 38.52 3.16 -8.71
CA GLU A 76 39.96 3.01 -8.94
C GLU A 76 40.31 3.17 -10.42
N GLU A 77 39.45 2.69 -11.32
CA GLU A 77 39.61 2.92 -12.75
C GLU A 77 39.45 4.40 -13.12
N GLU A 78 38.45 5.09 -12.56
CA GLU A 78 38.22 6.51 -12.82
C GLU A 78 39.34 7.41 -12.29
N SER A 79 39.90 7.06 -11.12
CA SER A 79 41.08 7.73 -10.55
C SER A 79 42.39 7.33 -11.21
N GLY A 80 42.39 6.27 -12.04
CA GLY A 80 43.59 5.72 -12.66
C GLY A 80 44.46 4.88 -11.71
N SER A 81 44.09 4.74 -10.44
CA SER A 81 44.82 3.94 -9.46
C SER A 81 44.83 2.45 -9.80
N LEU A 82 43.80 1.93 -10.49
CA LEU A 82 43.78 0.53 -10.93
C LEU A 82 44.90 0.24 -11.96
N LYS A 83 45.18 1.20 -12.86
CA LYS A 83 46.27 1.09 -13.83
C LYS A 83 47.62 1.18 -13.15
N TRP A 84 47.73 2.03 -12.13
CA TRP A 84 48.93 2.13 -11.31
C TRP A 84 49.20 0.83 -10.53
N LEU A 85 48.18 0.17 -9.97
CA LEU A 85 48.33 -1.14 -9.32
C LEU A 85 48.88 -2.20 -10.28
N GLY A 86 48.53 -2.13 -11.57
CA GLY A 86 49.09 -3.03 -12.59
C GLY A 86 50.61 -2.85 -12.79
N THR A 87 51.18 -1.68 -12.46
CA THR A 87 52.63 -1.43 -12.55
C THR A 87 53.41 -1.89 -11.33
N LEU A 88 52.74 -2.18 -10.21
CA LEU A 88 53.39 -2.68 -9.01
C LEU A 88 53.73 -4.18 -9.17
N PRO A 89 54.74 -4.70 -8.45
CA PRO A 89 55.09 -6.12 -8.42
C PRO A 89 54.06 -6.94 -7.60
N ALA A 90 52.77 -6.65 -7.75
CA ALA A 90 51.67 -7.40 -7.18
C ALA A 90 51.05 -8.29 -8.26
N ASN A 91 50.89 -9.57 -7.97
CA ASN A 91 50.21 -10.49 -8.87
C ASN A 91 48.75 -10.04 -9.06
N TRP A 92 48.26 -9.99 -10.30
CA TRP A 92 46.88 -9.62 -10.61
C TRP A 92 45.85 -10.43 -9.80
N LYS A 93 46.14 -11.72 -9.54
CA LYS A 93 45.30 -12.57 -8.69
C LYS A 93 45.13 -11.96 -7.30
N MET A 94 46.21 -11.49 -6.67
CA MET A 94 46.17 -10.87 -5.34
C MET A 94 45.31 -9.60 -5.31
N VAL A 95 45.39 -8.78 -6.36
CA VAL A 95 44.60 -7.54 -6.49
C VAL A 95 43.12 -7.86 -6.66
N THR A 96 42.77 -8.84 -7.49
CA THR A 96 41.38 -9.27 -7.67
C THR A 96 40.82 -9.92 -6.41
N THR A 97 41.59 -10.83 -5.78
CA THR A 97 41.18 -11.52 -4.56
C THR A 97 41.02 -10.54 -3.39
N SER A 98 41.89 -9.52 -3.24
CA SER A 98 41.75 -8.53 -2.16
C SER A 98 40.42 -7.77 -2.28
N LYS A 99 40.05 -7.37 -3.49
CA LYS A 99 38.79 -6.68 -3.77
C LYS A 99 37.59 -7.57 -3.50
N PHE A 100 37.62 -8.81 -3.99
CA PHE A 100 36.55 -9.77 -3.75
C PHE A 100 36.38 -10.04 -2.25
N VAL A 101 37.46 -10.28 -1.50
CA VAL A 101 37.42 -10.54 -0.06
C VAL A 101 36.88 -9.34 0.71
N VAL A 102 37.29 -8.11 0.40
CA VAL A 102 36.76 -6.91 1.05
C VAL A 102 35.29 -6.68 0.71
N GLY A 103 34.88 -6.90 -0.54
CA GLY A 103 33.49 -6.82 -0.96
C GLY A 103 32.61 -7.86 -0.25
N LEU A 104 33.08 -9.11 -0.19
CA LEU A 104 32.41 -10.21 0.51
C LEU A 104 32.31 -9.95 2.01
N ALA A 105 33.38 -9.48 2.66
CA ALA A 105 33.36 -9.14 4.08
C ALA A 105 32.37 -8.00 4.37
N CYS A 106 32.28 -6.99 3.50
CA CYS A 106 31.29 -5.92 3.62
C CYS A 106 29.86 -6.44 3.47
N LEU A 107 29.62 -7.36 2.54
CA LEU A 107 28.31 -8.00 2.33
C LEU A 107 27.91 -8.84 3.55
N LEU A 108 28.81 -9.69 4.05
CA LEU A 108 28.56 -10.51 5.24
C LEU A 108 28.29 -9.65 6.48
N ALA A 109 29.02 -8.56 6.67
CA ALA A 109 28.76 -7.61 7.75
C ALA A 109 27.36 -6.96 7.62
N SER A 110 26.95 -6.60 6.39
CA SER A 110 25.60 -6.05 6.17
C SER A 110 24.48 -7.05 6.46
N TRP A 111 24.65 -8.32 6.06
CA TRP A 111 23.72 -9.39 6.41
C TRP A 111 23.67 -9.64 7.92
N ALA A 112 24.82 -9.68 8.60
CA ALA A 112 24.85 -9.88 10.05
C ALA A 112 24.05 -8.79 10.79
N ILE A 113 24.23 -7.53 10.40
CA ILE A 113 23.49 -6.39 10.99
C ILE A 113 22.01 -6.46 10.63
N ALA A 114 21.67 -6.67 9.35
CA ALA A 114 20.29 -6.77 8.91
C ALA A 114 19.55 -7.91 9.63
N THR A 115 20.16 -9.10 9.73
CA THR A 115 19.59 -10.25 10.43
C THR A 115 19.43 -9.96 11.92
N THR A 116 20.40 -9.30 12.56
CA THR A 116 20.27 -8.90 13.97
C THR A 116 19.06 -7.97 14.17
N LEU A 117 18.88 -6.99 13.29
CA LEU A 117 17.73 -6.07 13.34
C LEU A 117 16.40 -6.79 13.08
N LEU A 118 16.37 -7.71 12.12
CA LEU A 118 15.19 -8.53 11.83
C LEU A 118 14.80 -9.39 13.05
N MET A 119 15.77 -10.02 13.71
CA MET A 119 15.52 -10.81 14.92
C MET A 119 14.98 -9.94 16.06
N ILE A 120 15.48 -8.71 16.23
CA ILE A 120 14.94 -7.76 17.21
C ILE A 120 13.48 -7.43 16.88
N SER A 121 13.17 -7.12 15.62
CA SER A 121 11.81 -6.80 15.17
C SER A 121 10.82 -7.95 15.41
N TYR A 122 11.22 -9.20 15.11
CA TYR A 122 10.41 -10.38 15.39
C TYR A 122 10.17 -10.62 16.88
N GLN A 123 11.19 -10.38 17.72
CA GLN A 123 11.04 -10.46 19.17
C GLN A 123 10.06 -9.42 19.71
N LEU A 124 10.08 -8.20 19.16
CA LEU A 124 9.16 -7.12 19.56
C LEU A 124 7.69 -7.46 19.27
N HIS A 125 7.42 -8.14 18.15
CA HIS A 125 6.06 -8.47 17.70
C HIS A 125 5.62 -9.90 18.05
N SER A 126 6.40 -10.65 18.83
CA SER A 126 6.10 -12.04 19.21
C SER A 126 5.78 -12.98 18.03
N ILE A 127 6.31 -12.68 16.84
CA ILE A 127 6.04 -13.44 15.63
C ILE A 127 6.89 -14.71 15.67
N GLN A 128 6.23 -15.85 15.56
CA GLN A 128 6.92 -17.13 15.50
C GLN A 128 7.58 -17.26 14.12
N LEU A 129 8.92 -17.26 14.11
CA LEU A 129 9.69 -17.65 12.95
C LEU A 129 9.41 -19.11 12.65
N ASP A 130 8.65 -19.38 11.59
CA ASP A 130 8.42 -20.75 11.17
C ASP A 130 9.63 -21.26 10.38
N PHE A 131 10.58 -21.81 11.13
CA PHE A 131 11.73 -22.52 10.56
C PHE A 131 11.37 -23.93 10.07
N ARG A 132 10.09 -24.35 10.17
CA ARG A 132 9.71 -25.69 9.76
C ARG A 132 9.61 -25.73 8.25
N ILE A 133 10.41 -26.60 7.65
CA ILE A 133 10.15 -27.08 6.29
C ILE A 133 8.83 -27.85 6.39
N SER A 134 7.77 -27.31 5.79
CA SER A 134 6.45 -27.94 5.84
C SER A 134 6.48 -29.28 5.09
N THR A 135 6.66 -30.38 5.83
CA THR A 135 6.60 -31.75 5.31
C THR A 135 5.21 -32.18 4.88
N ARG A 136 4.17 -31.35 5.10
CA ARG A 136 2.77 -31.70 4.79
C ARG A 136 2.49 -31.88 3.29
N ALA A 137 3.41 -31.49 2.40
CA ALA A 137 3.25 -31.67 0.96
C ALA A 137 4.56 -31.89 0.17
N ASN A 138 5.68 -32.23 0.84
CA ASN A 138 7.04 -32.20 0.24
C ASN A 138 7.43 -30.84 -0.36
N LEU A 139 6.71 -29.77 -0.03
CA LEU A 139 6.97 -28.41 -0.53
C LEU A 139 7.99 -27.72 0.35
N ILE A 140 9.00 -27.13 -0.27
CA ILE A 140 9.98 -26.27 0.42
C ILE A 140 9.35 -24.89 0.55
N ASP A 141 8.45 -24.78 1.52
CA ASP A 141 7.89 -23.49 1.93
C ASP A 141 8.43 -23.09 3.30
N GLY A 142 8.52 -21.79 3.56
CA GLY A 142 8.97 -21.22 4.83
C GLY A 142 10.03 -20.13 4.71
N ASP A 143 10.20 -19.38 5.80
CA ASP A 143 11.09 -18.21 5.84
C ASP A 143 12.57 -18.59 5.67
N MET A 144 12.97 -19.79 6.06
CA MET A 144 14.36 -20.25 5.98
C MET A 144 14.82 -20.50 4.54
N SER A 145 13.99 -21.12 3.70
CA SER A 145 14.34 -21.40 2.30
C SER A 145 14.44 -20.10 1.50
N ALA A 146 13.49 -19.19 1.71
CA ALA A 146 13.54 -17.83 1.16
C ALA A 146 14.81 -17.10 1.62
N ALA A 147 15.16 -17.20 2.91
CA ALA A 147 16.36 -16.56 3.44
C ALA A 147 17.65 -17.06 2.79
N ILE A 148 17.81 -18.37 2.63
CA ILE A 148 18.95 -18.98 1.94
C ILE A 148 19.00 -18.52 0.48
N ALA A 149 17.86 -18.51 -0.21
CA ALA A 149 17.76 -18.05 -1.58
C ALA A 149 18.16 -16.58 -1.75
N PHE A 150 17.74 -15.69 -0.84
CA PHE A 150 18.16 -14.28 -0.86
C PHE A 150 19.65 -14.11 -0.59
N ILE A 151 20.23 -14.85 0.37
CA ILE A 151 21.68 -14.82 0.62
C ILE A 151 22.45 -15.30 -0.60
N ALA A 152 22.07 -16.44 -1.19
CA ALA A 152 22.69 -16.99 -2.40
C ALA A 152 22.58 -16.01 -3.59
N THR A 153 21.41 -15.39 -3.77
CA THR A 153 21.17 -14.37 -4.79
C THR A 153 22.07 -13.15 -4.57
N SER A 154 22.23 -12.67 -3.34
CA SER A 154 23.12 -11.54 -3.03
C SER A 154 24.59 -11.85 -3.34
N LEU A 155 25.04 -13.10 -3.14
CA LEU A 155 26.38 -13.55 -3.51
C LEU A 155 26.55 -13.59 -5.03
N LEU A 156 25.57 -14.14 -5.75
CA LEU A 156 25.57 -14.11 -7.22
C LEU A 156 25.60 -12.66 -7.73
N MET A 157 24.80 -11.77 -7.15
CA MET A 157 24.80 -10.34 -7.46
C MET A 157 26.17 -9.70 -7.24
N LEU A 158 26.86 -10.02 -6.15
CA LEU A 158 28.22 -9.52 -5.89
C LEU A 158 29.19 -9.94 -7.00
N ILE A 159 29.17 -11.22 -7.40
CA ILE A 159 30.05 -11.74 -8.46
C ILE A 159 29.69 -11.12 -9.82
N CYS A 160 28.41 -11.08 -10.18
CA CYS A 160 27.93 -10.43 -11.40
C CYS A 160 28.33 -8.95 -11.46
N SER A 161 28.23 -8.21 -10.35
CA SER A 161 28.65 -6.82 -10.27
C SER A 161 30.17 -6.65 -10.45
N PHE A 162 30.99 -7.58 -9.97
CA PHE A 162 32.43 -7.60 -10.31
C PHE A 162 32.68 -7.89 -11.80
N VAL A 163 31.97 -8.84 -12.40
CA VAL A 163 32.06 -9.13 -13.84
C VAL A 163 31.81 -7.87 -14.66
N THR A 164 30.73 -7.15 -14.38
CA THR A 164 30.40 -5.92 -15.11
C THR A 164 31.37 -4.78 -14.78
N ALA A 165 31.84 -4.66 -13.54
CA ALA A 165 32.84 -3.65 -13.17
C ALA A 165 34.21 -3.86 -13.85
N TYR A 166 34.62 -5.11 -14.12
CA TYR A 166 35.85 -5.40 -14.87
C TYR A 166 35.66 -5.25 -16.39
N PHE A 167 34.47 -5.58 -16.89
CA PHE A 167 34.14 -5.48 -18.32
C PHE A 167 34.09 -4.01 -18.76
N PHE A 168 33.34 -3.17 -18.04
CA PHE A 168 33.15 -1.77 -18.38
C PHE A 168 34.24 -0.89 -17.76
N ARG A 169 34.66 0.17 -18.48
CA ARG A 169 35.62 1.15 -17.93
C ARG A 169 34.98 2.20 -17.02
N SER A 170 33.68 2.40 -17.16
CA SER A 170 32.92 3.36 -16.36
C SER A 170 32.15 2.58 -15.28
N PRO A 171 32.24 2.98 -14.00
CA PRO A 171 31.51 2.35 -12.91
C PRO A 171 30.00 2.32 -13.18
N ILE A 172 29.41 3.42 -13.64
CA ILE A 172 27.98 3.43 -13.93
C ILE A 172 27.63 2.49 -15.07
N ALA A 173 28.43 2.46 -16.14
CA ALA A 173 28.13 1.54 -17.25
C ALA A 173 28.12 0.09 -16.74
N GLY A 174 29.02 -0.26 -15.81
CA GLY A 174 28.99 -1.53 -15.08
C GLY A 174 27.73 -1.71 -14.22
N LEU A 175 27.34 -0.68 -13.47
CA LEU A 175 26.13 -0.68 -12.63
C LEU A 175 24.84 -0.86 -13.44
N ILE A 176 24.77 -0.27 -14.63
CA ILE A 176 23.60 -0.38 -15.51
C ILE A 176 23.58 -1.74 -16.20
N ALA A 177 24.73 -2.20 -16.70
CA ALA A 177 24.85 -3.51 -17.34
C ALA A 177 24.68 -4.67 -16.35
N PHE A 178 24.83 -4.41 -15.05
CA PHE A 178 24.60 -5.40 -14.00
C PHE A 178 23.17 -5.93 -14.02
N LEU A 179 22.16 -5.07 -14.13
CA LEU A 179 20.75 -5.50 -14.11
C LEU A 179 20.43 -6.55 -15.19
N PRO A 180 20.66 -6.30 -16.48
CA PRO A 180 20.41 -7.32 -17.49
C PRO A 180 21.33 -8.54 -17.31
N THR A 181 22.51 -8.39 -16.71
CA THR A 181 23.40 -9.52 -16.40
C THR A 181 22.80 -10.42 -15.32
N ILE A 182 22.37 -9.86 -14.19
CA ILE A 182 21.77 -10.67 -13.11
C ILE A 182 20.43 -11.26 -13.55
N PHE A 183 19.59 -10.50 -14.25
CA PHE A 183 18.35 -11.04 -14.81
C PHE A 183 18.62 -12.15 -15.81
N GLY A 184 19.62 -11.99 -16.70
CA GLY A 184 20.02 -13.05 -17.62
C GLY A 184 20.55 -14.29 -16.91
N CYS A 185 21.31 -14.13 -15.83
CA CYS A 185 21.79 -15.25 -15.00
C CYS A 185 20.64 -15.97 -14.29
N LEU A 186 19.72 -15.23 -13.65
CA LEU A 186 18.58 -15.82 -12.94
C LEU A 186 17.58 -16.46 -13.92
N TRP A 187 17.30 -15.79 -15.04
CA TRP A 187 16.47 -16.34 -16.11
C TRP A 187 17.08 -17.62 -16.68
N GLY A 188 18.39 -17.60 -16.96
CA GLY A 188 19.12 -18.77 -17.40
C GLY A 188 19.07 -19.92 -16.39
N LEU A 189 19.19 -19.62 -15.10
CA LEU A 189 19.07 -20.60 -14.02
C LEU A 189 17.68 -21.24 -13.99
N VAL A 190 16.63 -20.43 -14.00
CA VAL A 190 15.23 -20.91 -13.98
C VAL A 190 14.93 -21.76 -15.21
N ASN A 191 15.28 -21.29 -16.41
CA ASN A 191 15.01 -22.05 -17.63
C ASN A 191 15.86 -23.32 -17.75
N TRP A 192 17.09 -23.30 -17.23
CA TRP A 192 17.95 -24.48 -17.18
C TRP A 192 17.39 -25.52 -16.21
N PHE A 193 16.89 -25.08 -15.06
CA PHE A 193 16.21 -25.93 -14.10
C PHE A 193 14.92 -26.51 -14.69
N ASP A 194 14.06 -25.67 -15.29
CA ASP A 194 12.81 -26.09 -15.96
C ASP A 194 13.07 -27.06 -17.12
N PHE A 195 14.19 -26.90 -17.84
CA PHE A 195 14.61 -27.84 -18.88
C PHE A 195 14.92 -29.23 -18.32
N GLN A 196 15.53 -29.30 -17.12
CA GLN A 196 15.86 -30.56 -16.46
C GLN A 196 14.65 -31.22 -15.79
N THR A 197 13.74 -30.43 -15.21
CA THR A 197 12.55 -30.94 -14.48
C THR A 197 11.29 -31.06 -15.35
N GLY A 198 11.31 -30.48 -16.56
CA GLY A 198 10.20 -30.44 -17.49
C GLY A 198 9.21 -29.29 -17.23
N PRO A 199 8.61 -28.69 -18.29
CA PRO A 199 7.79 -27.47 -18.19
C PRO A 199 6.45 -27.64 -17.45
N GLN A 200 6.05 -28.87 -17.13
CA GLN A 200 4.80 -29.15 -16.42
C GLN A 200 4.88 -28.92 -14.90
N HIS A 201 6.08 -28.69 -14.35
CA HIS A 201 6.30 -28.47 -12.91
C HIS A 201 6.38 -26.98 -12.55
N SER A 202 5.48 -26.15 -13.07
CA SER A 202 5.29 -24.76 -12.61
C SER A 202 4.75 -24.65 -11.16
N THR A 203 4.84 -25.75 -10.41
CA THR A 203 4.39 -26.01 -9.05
C THR A 203 5.56 -25.88 -8.06
N PRO A 204 5.30 -25.75 -6.75
CA PRO A 204 6.30 -25.27 -5.80
C PRO A 204 7.45 -26.27 -5.61
N LEU A 205 8.66 -25.74 -5.39
CA LEU A 205 9.90 -26.50 -5.24
C LEU A 205 9.72 -27.67 -4.25
N THR A 206 9.81 -28.91 -4.74
CA THR A 206 9.77 -30.09 -3.88
C THR A 206 11.15 -30.37 -3.28
N THR A 207 11.20 -31.06 -2.14
CA THR A 207 12.45 -31.48 -1.48
C THR A 207 13.37 -32.29 -2.40
N GLU A 208 12.82 -33.01 -3.37
CA GLU A 208 13.55 -33.82 -4.34
C GLU A 208 14.34 -32.97 -5.35
N HIS A 209 13.86 -31.77 -5.66
CA HIS A 209 14.53 -30.86 -6.59
C HIS A 209 15.56 -29.93 -5.93
N LEU A 210 15.61 -29.88 -4.59
CA LEU A 210 16.55 -29.02 -3.87
C LEU A 210 18.03 -29.30 -4.20
N PRO A 211 18.51 -30.56 -4.23
CA PRO A 211 19.90 -30.84 -4.56
C PRO A 211 20.26 -30.35 -5.97
N LEU A 212 19.33 -30.52 -6.92
CA LEU A 212 19.49 -30.08 -8.29
C LEU A 212 19.63 -28.56 -8.37
N LEU A 213 18.71 -27.83 -7.73
CA LEU A 213 18.75 -26.37 -7.67
C LEU A 213 20.05 -25.85 -7.01
N ILE A 214 20.53 -26.51 -5.96
CA ILE A 214 21.81 -26.17 -5.31
C ILE A 214 22.97 -26.40 -6.26
N VAL A 215 23.02 -27.55 -6.94
CA VAL A 215 24.08 -27.88 -7.91
C VAL A 215 24.10 -26.88 -9.06
N ASP A 216 22.94 -26.55 -9.64
CA ASP A 216 22.82 -25.58 -10.73
C ASP A 216 23.21 -24.17 -10.27
N SER A 217 22.79 -23.75 -9.08
CA SER A 217 23.13 -22.45 -8.50
C SER A 217 24.63 -22.32 -8.24
N VAL A 218 25.26 -23.36 -7.67
CA VAL A 218 26.71 -23.41 -7.43
C VAL A 218 27.47 -23.46 -8.75
N GLY A 219 27.01 -24.25 -9.71
CA GLY A 219 27.58 -24.33 -11.06
C GLY A 219 27.58 -22.97 -11.76
N LEU A 220 26.44 -22.27 -11.76
CA LEU A 220 26.31 -20.92 -12.29
C LEU A 220 27.25 -19.94 -11.57
N ALA A 221 27.27 -19.95 -10.23
CA ALA A 221 28.15 -19.08 -9.46
C ALA A 221 29.63 -19.32 -9.81
N MET A 222 30.06 -20.57 -9.98
CA MET A 222 31.42 -20.94 -10.40
C MET A 222 31.76 -20.47 -11.82
N ILE A 223 30.81 -20.57 -12.76
CA ILE A 223 30.97 -20.06 -14.13
C ILE A 223 31.16 -18.54 -14.11
N VAL A 224 30.28 -17.82 -13.40
CA VAL A 224 30.33 -16.35 -13.31
C VAL A 224 31.60 -15.90 -12.57
N PHE A 225 32.02 -16.63 -11.53
CA PHE A 225 33.25 -16.36 -10.79
C PHE A 225 34.51 -16.59 -11.65
N THR A 226 34.52 -17.64 -12.48
CA THR A 226 35.59 -17.89 -13.44
C THR A 226 35.66 -16.77 -14.48
N LEU A 227 34.51 -16.33 -15.00
CA LEU A 227 34.41 -15.19 -15.90
C LEU A 227 34.94 -13.90 -15.25
N MET A 228 34.64 -13.66 -13.97
CA MET A 228 35.17 -12.54 -13.20
C MET A 228 36.71 -12.55 -13.19
N TYR A 229 37.33 -13.68 -12.84
CA TYR A 229 38.80 -13.80 -12.83
C TYR A 229 39.40 -13.64 -14.22
N PHE A 230 38.77 -14.21 -15.24
CA PHE A 230 39.19 -14.05 -16.63
C PHE A 230 39.18 -12.58 -17.08
N LEU A 231 38.10 -11.86 -16.79
CA LEU A 231 38.00 -10.43 -17.12
C LEU A 231 38.97 -9.59 -16.30
N ALA A 232 39.19 -9.91 -15.03
CA ALA A 232 40.18 -9.22 -14.21
C ALA A 232 41.61 -9.45 -14.70
N TRP A 233 41.96 -10.69 -15.08
CA TRP A 233 43.23 -11.02 -15.73
C TRP A 233 43.41 -10.22 -17.01
N ARG A 234 42.42 -10.27 -17.90
CA ARG A 234 42.38 -9.52 -19.16
C ARG A 234 42.58 -8.03 -18.91
N ARG A 235 41.96 -7.48 -17.87
CA ARG A 235 41.99 -6.06 -17.56
C ARG A 235 43.33 -5.60 -17.00
N LEU A 236 43.89 -6.33 -16.05
CA LEU A 236 45.09 -5.94 -15.31
C LEU A 236 46.38 -6.25 -16.09
N THR A 237 46.43 -7.34 -16.86
CA THR A 237 47.65 -7.77 -17.56
C THR A 237 47.74 -7.27 -19.01
N TRP A 238 46.62 -7.16 -19.72
CA TRP A 238 46.64 -6.88 -21.17
C TRP A 238 46.86 -5.41 -21.51
N ALA A 239 46.52 -4.50 -20.60
CA ALA A 239 46.66 -3.05 -20.79
C ALA A 239 48.12 -2.58 -20.89
N GLN A 240 49.09 -3.36 -20.36
CA GLN A 240 50.51 -3.01 -20.38
C GLN A 240 51.22 -3.35 -21.70
N ARG A 241 50.81 -4.38 -22.46
CA ARG A 241 51.63 -4.86 -23.60
C ARG A 241 51.53 -4.03 -24.88
N LYS A 242 50.45 -3.28 -25.13
CA LYS A 242 50.28 -2.55 -26.42
C LYS A 242 50.40 -1.02 -26.32
N TRP A 243 50.30 -0.41 -25.14
CA TRP A 243 50.25 1.06 -25.02
C TRP A 243 51.53 1.71 -24.51
N SER A 244 52.32 1.06 -23.64
CA SER A 244 53.59 1.65 -23.17
C SER A 244 54.69 1.58 -24.24
N LEU A 245 54.80 0.47 -24.98
CA LEU A 245 55.85 0.25 -25.99
C LEU A 245 55.66 1.06 -27.28
N LYS A 246 54.43 1.46 -27.65
CA LYS A 246 54.16 2.23 -28.89
C LYS A 246 54.00 3.74 -28.71
N ARG A 247 53.84 4.24 -27.48
CA ARG A 247 53.55 5.67 -27.23
C ARG A 247 54.67 6.43 -26.53
N SER A 248 55.53 5.74 -25.79
CA SER A 248 56.68 6.37 -25.11
C SER A 248 57.83 6.74 -26.06
N SER A 249 57.96 6.12 -27.23
CA SER A 249 59.10 6.41 -28.13
C SER A 249 58.84 7.50 -29.18
N LYS A 250 57.60 8.00 -29.34
CA LYS A 250 57.29 8.96 -30.42
C LYS A 250 56.39 10.15 -30.06
N ARG A 251 55.91 10.32 -28.83
CA ARG A 251 54.85 11.33 -28.58
C ARG A 251 54.87 12.13 -27.27
N SER A 252 55.76 11.88 -26.31
CA SER A 252 55.55 12.41 -24.96
C SER A 252 56.21 13.75 -24.58
N GLU A 253 57.13 14.34 -25.35
CA GLU A 253 57.74 15.61 -24.88
C GLU A 253 57.22 16.89 -25.57
N PHE A 254 56.86 16.87 -26.86
CA PHE A 254 56.44 18.11 -27.54
C PHE A 254 54.93 18.26 -27.80
N SER A 255 54.11 17.23 -27.56
CA SER A 255 52.72 17.21 -28.07
C SER A 255 51.62 17.43 -27.00
N SER A 256 51.99 17.59 -25.74
CA SER A 256 51.05 17.71 -24.61
C SER A 256 50.42 19.12 -24.51
N VAL A 257 51.20 20.18 -24.76
CA VAL A 257 50.69 21.56 -24.70
C VAL A 257 50.00 21.97 -26.01
N ALA A 258 50.53 21.58 -27.17
CA ALA A 258 49.99 21.94 -28.48
C ALA A 258 48.69 21.19 -28.87
N ASN A 259 48.37 20.06 -28.25
CA ASN A 259 47.15 19.28 -28.55
C ASN A 259 46.01 19.49 -27.55
N ALA A 260 46.17 20.35 -26.53
CA ALA A 260 45.08 20.70 -25.63
C ALA A 260 43.95 21.47 -26.36
N TYR A 261 44.27 22.10 -27.49
CA TYR A 261 43.32 22.78 -28.37
C TYR A 261 43.48 22.32 -29.82
N ARG A 262 43.14 21.05 -30.12
CA ARG A 262 42.78 20.69 -31.50
C ARG A 262 41.29 20.99 -31.70
N PRO A 263 40.90 21.91 -32.58
CA PRO A 263 39.51 21.96 -33.02
C PRO A 263 39.14 20.57 -33.56
N PRO A 264 37.90 20.11 -33.34
CA PRO A 264 37.49 18.79 -33.81
C PRO A 264 37.83 18.67 -35.30
N HIS A 265 38.57 17.60 -35.66
CA HIS A 265 38.77 17.23 -37.05
C HIS A 265 37.42 17.27 -37.76
N GLU A 266 37.40 17.89 -38.94
CA GLU A 266 36.21 18.23 -39.73
C GLU A 266 35.04 17.28 -39.45
N PRO A 267 33.88 17.78 -38.98
CA PRO A 267 32.73 16.93 -38.69
C PRO A 267 32.44 16.09 -39.94
N SER A 268 32.05 14.82 -39.76
CA SER A 268 31.64 13.96 -40.86
C SER A 268 30.63 14.71 -41.75
N ARG A 269 30.64 14.48 -43.07
CA ARG A 269 29.75 15.21 -44.02
C ARG A 269 28.28 15.23 -43.58
N LEU A 270 27.82 14.16 -42.90
CA LEU A 270 26.51 14.09 -42.25
C LEU A 270 26.34 15.07 -41.07
N ALA A 271 27.35 15.22 -40.20
CA ALA A 271 27.31 16.19 -39.13
C ALA A 271 27.42 17.64 -39.64
N GLN A 272 28.13 17.89 -40.74
CA GLN A 272 28.14 19.20 -41.41
C GLN A 272 26.81 19.56 -42.08
N ALA A 273 26.05 18.56 -42.55
CA ALA A 273 24.72 18.76 -43.15
C ALA A 273 23.61 19.00 -42.10
N VAL A 274 23.76 18.43 -40.90
CA VAL A 274 22.73 18.47 -39.84
C VAL A 274 22.99 19.55 -38.78
N ILE A 275 24.25 19.91 -38.52
CA ILE A 275 24.60 20.91 -37.52
C ILE A 275 24.75 22.27 -38.20
N PRO A 276 23.85 23.24 -37.96
CA PRO A 276 23.98 24.57 -38.55
C PRO A 276 25.32 25.20 -38.16
N LYS A 277 25.95 25.93 -39.09
CA LYS A 277 27.24 26.64 -38.91
C LYS A 277 27.21 27.76 -37.84
N VAL A 278 26.12 27.87 -37.08
CA VAL A 278 25.94 28.87 -36.02
C VAL A 278 26.73 28.42 -34.79
N PRO A 279 27.51 29.31 -34.14
CA PRO A 279 28.20 28.95 -32.90
C PRO A 279 27.17 28.44 -31.87
N PRO A 280 27.46 27.32 -31.18
CA PRO A 280 26.51 26.74 -30.26
C PRO A 280 26.18 27.75 -29.16
N THR A 281 24.90 27.98 -28.93
CA THR A 281 24.44 28.82 -27.82
C THR A 281 24.97 28.25 -26.50
N ARG A 282 25.16 29.10 -25.47
CA ARG A 282 25.64 28.65 -24.16
C ARG A 282 24.77 27.50 -23.60
N PHE A 283 23.46 27.59 -23.80
CA PHE A 283 22.50 26.54 -23.44
C PHE A 283 22.75 25.25 -24.22
N GLY A 284 22.85 25.33 -25.55
CA GLY A 284 23.09 24.16 -26.41
C GLY A 284 24.43 23.47 -26.12
N ALA A 285 25.49 24.22 -25.86
CA ALA A 285 26.79 23.67 -25.50
C ALA A 285 26.75 22.91 -24.17
N LEU A 286 26.09 23.47 -23.15
CA LEU A 286 25.93 22.84 -21.84
C LEU A 286 24.98 21.63 -21.88
N LEU A 287 23.94 21.68 -22.71
CA LEU A 287 23.04 20.55 -22.95
C LEU A 287 23.78 19.42 -23.67
N TRP A 288 24.57 19.74 -24.70
CA TRP A 288 25.41 18.76 -25.37
C TRP A 288 26.44 18.13 -24.40
N GLN A 289 27.02 18.95 -23.52
CA GLN A 289 27.94 18.49 -22.49
C GLN A 289 27.27 17.56 -21.47
N SER A 290 26.01 17.80 -21.11
CA SER A 290 25.26 16.91 -20.22
C SER A 290 24.88 15.62 -20.93
N LEU A 291 24.41 15.69 -22.18
CA LEU A 291 23.91 14.55 -22.96
C LEU A 291 25.02 13.59 -23.42
N ARG A 292 26.16 14.10 -23.88
CA ARG A 292 27.18 13.25 -24.53
C ARG A 292 27.75 12.16 -23.59
N PRO A 293 28.09 12.43 -22.32
CA PRO A 293 28.55 11.41 -21.38
C PRO A 293 27.45 10.43 -20.99
N THR A 294 26.18 10.87 -20.98
CA THR A 294 25.04 10.09 -20.50
C THR A 294 24.19 9.46 -21.60
N ARG A 295 24.56 9.65 -22.88
CA ARG A 295 23.79 9.19 -24.05
C ARG A 295 23.39 7.71 -24.02
N TRP A 296 24.26 6.85 -23.52
CA TRP A 296 23.96 5.42 -23.41
C TRP A 296 22.91 5.12 -22.34
N TYR A 297 22.84 5.97 -21.31
CA TYR A 297 21.83 5.87 -20.26
C TYR A 297 20.47 6.30 -20.79
N PHE A 298 20.43 7.33 -21.63
CA PHE A 298 19.21 7.73 -22.31
C PHE A 298 18.74 6.68 -23.33
N LEU A 299 19.64 6.03 -24.05
CA LEU A 299 19.26 4.90 -24.91
C LEU A 299 18.66 3.74 -24.12
N LEU A 300 19.20 3.44 -22.94
CA LEU A 300 18.61 2.43 -22.05
C LEU A 300 17.24 2.86 -21.53
N ALA A 301 17.07 4.14 -21.18
CA ALA A 301 15.77 4.66 -20.79
C ALA A 301 14.74 4.60 -21.92
N ILE A 302 15.15 4.93 -23.15
CA ILE A 302 14.33 4.78 -24.35
C ILE A 302 13.95 3.30 -24.55
N ALA A 303 14.91 2.37 -24.43
CA ALA A 303 14.63 0.94 -24.55
C ALA A 303 13.62 0.46 -23.49
N ALA A 304 13.71 0.97 -22.26
CA ALA A 304 12.74 0.67 -21.21
C ALA A 304 11.35 1.26 -21.50
N ILE A 305 11.27 2.49 -22.01
CA ILE A 305 10.01 3.09 -22.46
C ILE A 305 9.40 2.24 -23.60
N SER A 306 10.21 1.82 -24.58
CA SER A 306 9.77 0.94 -25.66
C SER A 306 9.30 -0.41 -25.15
N TRP A 307 9.96 -0.99 -24.14
CA TRP A 307 9.52 -2.22 -23.49
C TRP A 307 8.15 -2.06 -22.80
N VAL A 308 7.97 -1.00 -22.02
CA VAL A 308 6.69 -0.67 -21.36
C VAL A 308 5.59 -0.48 -22.41
N ALA A 309 5.87 0.25 -23.49
CA ALA A 309 4.93 0.43 -24.59
C ALA A 309 4.58 -0.88 -25.30
N ALA A 310 5.58 -1.76 -25.53
CA ALA A 310 5.36 -3.07 -26.12
C ALA A 310 4.47 -3.95 -25.24
N GLN A 311 4.67 -3.95 -23.92
CA GLN A 311 3.80 -4.65 -22.98
C GLN A 311 2.36 -4.15 -23.04
N GLY A 312 2.14 -2.84 -23.19
CA GLY A 312 0.80 -2.29 -23.40
C GLY A 312 0.15 -2.76 -24.69
N PHE A 313 0.93 -2.80 -25.77
CA PHE A 313 0.45 -3.34 -27.03
C PHE A 313 0.07 -4.82 -26.90
N PHE A 314 0.92 -5.63 -26.26
CA PHE A 314 0.62 -7.04 -25.99
C PHE A 314 -0.62 -7.22 -25.11
N TYR A 315 -0.76 -6.41 -24.06
CA TYR A 315 -1.93 -6.40 -23.18
C TYR A 315 -3.24 -6.18 -23.95
N VAL A 316 -3.29 -5.13 -24.79
CA VAL A 316 -4.47 -4.80 -25.60
C VAL A 316 -4.77 -5.89 -26.63
N SER A 317 -3.73 -6.46 -27.24
CA SER A 317 -3.89 -7.50 -28.27
C SER A 317 -4.35 -8.85 -27.70
N ASN A 318 -4.02 -9.15 -26.45
CA ASN A 318 -4.25 -10.45 -25.83
C ASN A 318 -5.26 -10.34 -24.66
N SER A 319 -6.46 -9.84 -24.99
CA SER A 319 -7.55 -9.39 -24.11
C SER A 319 -8.06 -10.38 -23.06
N ARG A 320 -7.45 -11.56 -22.89
CA ARG A 320 -8.01 -12.64 -22.10
C ARG A 320 -7.33 -13.00 -20.78
N ASN A 321 -6.14 -12.53 -20.40
CA ASN A 321 -5.58 -12.77 -19.04
C ASN A 321 -4.20 -12.15 -18.75
N LEU A 322 -3.70 -11.17 -19.52
CA LEU A 322 -2.32 -10.73 -19.36
C LEU A 322 -2.16 -9.73 -18.19
N SER A 323 -2.15 -10.19 -16.94
CA SER A 323 -1.84 -9.29 -15.81
C SER A 323 -0.51 -8.54 -16.08
N ILE A 324 -0.46 -7.24 -15.79
CA ILE A 324 0.77 -6.45 -15.96
C ILE A 324 1.87 -7.10 -15.13
N HIS A 325 2.88 -7.65 -15.79
CA HIS A 325 3.93 -8.39 -15.11
C HIS A 325 4.65 -7.46 -14.10
N PRO A 326 4.77 -7.82 -12.81
CA PRO A 326 5.42 -6.99 -11.78
C PRO A 326 6.84 -6.54 -12.15
N ALA A 327 7.53 -7.35 -12.96
CA ALA A 327 8.83 -7.01 -13.54
C ALA A 327 8.83 -5.71 -14.34
N THR A 328 7.73 -5.36 -15.03
CA THR A 328 7.61 -4.12 -15.81
C THR A 328 7.69 -2.89 -14.90
N PHE A 329 6.98 -2.90 -13.76
CA PHE A 329 7.05 -1.84 -12.77
C PHE A 329 8.44 -1.74 -12.14
N LEU A 330 9.08 -2.87 -11.86
CA LEU A 330 10.43 -2.89 -11.30
C LEU A 330 11.46 -2.31 -12.28
N ILE A 331 11.40 -2.68 -13.56
CA ILE A 331 12.28 -2.16 -14.61
C ILE A 331 12.06 -0.65 -14.77
N ALA A 332 10.81 -0.21 -14.90
CA ALA A 332 10.47 1.20 -15.06
C ALA A 332 10.96 2.03 -13.86
N SER A 333 10.69 1.57 -12.64
CA SER A 333 11.13 2.23 -11.40
C SER A 333 12.66 2.30 -11.33
N THR A 334 13.35 1.22 -11.69
CA THR A 334 14.82 1.18 -11.66
C THR A 334 15.43 2.16 -12.66
N VAL A 335 14.89 2.22 -13.87
CA VAL A 335 15.33 3.16 -14.91
C VAL A 335 15.09 4.60 -14.46
N LEU A 336 13.93 4.88 -13.87
CA LEU A 336 13.59 6.19 -13.33
C LEU A 336 14.62 6.65 -12.28
N PHE A 337 14.94 5.79 -11.31
CA PHE A 337 15.94 6.10 -10.29
C PHE A 337 17.33 6.30 -10.87
N PHE A 338 17.70 5.50 -11.87
CA PHE A 338 19.02 5.60 -12.49
C PHE A 338 19.16 6.90 -13.28
N VAL A 339 18.15 7.27 -14.07
CA VAL A 339 18.16 8.53 -14.83
C VAL A 339 18.23 9.73 -13.88
N ALA A 340 17.48 9.69 -12.77
CA ALA A 340 17.46 10.75 -11.76
C ALA A 340 18.78 10.88 -10.98
N GLY A 341 19.36 9.75 -10.55
CA GLY A 341 20.64 9.72 -9.83
C GLY A 341 21.83 10.19 -10.68
N LEU A 342 21.69 10.16 -12.01
CA LEU A 342 22.74 10.52 -12.97
C LEU A 342 22.71 11.99 -13.41
N THR A 343 21.69 12.76 -13.02
CA THR A 343 21.46 14.14 -13.46
C THR A 343 22.70 15.05 -13.29
N PHE A 344 23.41 14.97 -12.17
CA PHE A 344 24.62 15.76 -11.88
C PHE A 344 25.91 14.93 -11.85
N TYR A 345 25.85 13.67 -12.30
CA TYR A 345 26.97 12.74 -12.21
C TYR A 345 28.17 13.17 -13.04
N SER A 346 27.95 13.48 -14.33
CA SER A 346 29.03 13.72 -15.31
C SER A 346 29.89 14.94 -14.99
N ASP A 347 29.30 15.88 -14.24
CA ASP A 347 29.93 17.13 -13.80
C ASP A 347 30.58 16.99 -12.41
N SER A 348 30.05 16.11 -11.55
CA SER A 348 30.69 15.75 -10.28
C SER A 348 31.97 14.95 -10.50
N LEU A 349 32.05 14.18 -11.59
CA LEU A 349 33.28 13.49 -11.97
C LEU A 349 34.43 14.46 -12.24
N ARG A 350 35.55 14.22 -11.56
CA ARG A 350 36.80 15.00 -11.69
C ARG A 350 36.65 16.48 -11.34
N GLY A 351 35.61 16.85 -10.60
CA GLY A 351 35.41 18.23 -10.14
C GLY A 351 35.12 19.23 -11.26
N ARG A 352 34.52 18.80 -12.38
CA ARG A 352 34.16 19.70 -13.50
C ARG A 352 33.14 20.75 -13.10
N ASN A 353 32.37 20.51 -12.05
CA ASN A 353 31.48 21.48 -11.44
C ASN A 353 32.20 22.79 -11.04
N ALA A 354 33.44 22.73 -10.54
CA ALA A 354 34.24 23.93 -10.22
C ALA A 354 34.61 24.74 -11.48
N PHE A 355 34.88 24.07 -12.59
CA PHE A 355 35.19 24.76 -13.84
C PHE A 355 34.05 25.68 -14.30
N PHE A 356 32.79 25.31 -14.08
CA PHE A 356 31.66 26.20 -14.41
C PHE A 356 31.59 27.42 -13.50
N PHE A 357 31.95 27.26 -12.23
CA PHE A 357 32.02 28.35 -11.26
C PHE A 357 33.14 29.34 -11.64
N ASP A 358 34.34 28.83 -11.91
CA ASP A 358 35.51 29.64 -12.31
C ASP A 358 35.26 30.44 -13.60
N ARG A 359 34.40 29.91 -14.48
CA ARG A 359 34.00 30.56 -15.74
C ARG A 359 32.80 31.48 -15.60
N GLY A 360 32.26 31.66 -14.40
CA GLY A 360 31.11 32.52 -14.13
C GLY A 360 29.84 32.06 -14.85
N ILE A 361 29.68 30.77 -15.12
CA ILE A 361 28.46 30.24 -15.73
C ILE A 361 27.34 30.31 -14.68
N SER A 362 26.19 30.85 -15.07
CA SER A 362 25.09 31.01 -14.12
C SER A 362 24.60 29.64 -13.59
N PRO A 363 24.41 29.49 -12.26
CA PRO A 363 23.92 28.25 -11.66
C PRO A 363 22.56 27.82 -12.22
N LYS A 364 21.70 28.79 -12.59
CA LYS A 364 20.41 28.53 -13.26
C LYS A 364 20.58 27.81 -14.57
N LEU A 365 21.51 28.27 -15.41
CA LEU A 365 21.77 27.64 -16.70
C LEU A 365 22.33 26.23 -16.50
N VAL A 366 23.20 26.05 -15.48
CA VAL A 366 23.72 24.74 -15.13
C VAL A 366 22.64 23.78 -14.66
N TRP A 367 21.76 24.22 -13.77
CA TRP A 367 20.69 23.37 -13.25
C TRP A 367 19.71 22.93 -14.35
N VAL A 368 19.22 23.88 -15.17
CA VAL A 368 18.23 23.58 -16.22
C VAL A 368 18.77 22.58 -17.23
N THR A 369 19.99 22.75 -17.74
CA THR A 369 20.50 21.85 -18.82
C THR A 369 20.85 20.45 -18.32
N ARG A 370 20.87 20.23 -16.99
CA ARG A 370 21.14 18.94 -16.34
C ARG A 370 19.83 18.24 -16.01
N VAL A 371 18.91 18.96 -15.37
CA VAL A 371 17.59 18.45 -15.00
C VAL A 371 16.73 18.17 -16.23
N LEU A 372 16.69 19.09 -17.21
CA LEU A 372 15.77 19.00 -18.36
C LEU A 372 15.82 17.65 -19.10
N PRO A 373 16.97 17.10 -19.51
CA PRO A 373 17.01 15.78 -20.17
C PRO A 373 16.42 14.66 -19.30
N SER A 374 16.84 14.60 -18.03
CA SER A 374 16.36 13.57 -17.10
C SER A 374 14.86 13.73 -16.83
N PHE A 375 14.38 14.97 -16.73
CA PHE A 375 12.99 15.33 -16.50
C PHE A 375 12.13 14.87 -17.68
N VAL A 376 12.48 15.23 -18.91
CA VAL A 376 11.72 14.86 -20.13
C VAL A 376 11.57 13.34 -20.23
N ILE A 377 12.66 12.58 -20.04
CA ILE A 377 12.63 11.12 -20.15
C ILE A 377 11.75 10.50 -19.07
N VAL A 378 11.84 11.00 -17.84
CA VAL A 378 11.00 10.53 -16.73
C VAL A 378 9.52 10.80 -16.99
N HIS A 379 9.18 11.95 -17.58
CA HIS A 379 7.79 12.28 -17.91
C HIS A 379 7.26 11.43 -19.09
N LEU A 380 8.11 11.11 -20.07
CA LEU A 380 7.75 10.17 -21.13
C LEU A 380 7.51 8.76 -20.59
N LEU A 381 8.35 8.31 -19.65
CA LEU A 381 8.15 7.03 -18.96
C LEU A 381 6.87 7.02 -18.14
N PHE A 382 6.57 8.10 -17.40
CA PHE A 382 5.29 8.23 -16.70
C PHE A 382 4.12 8.22 -17.67
N ALA A 383 4.16 8.99 -18.76
CA ALA A 383 3.11 8.97 -19.77
C ALA A 383 2.87 7.54 -20.29
N ALA A 384 3.94 6.79 -20.59
CA ALA A 384 3.81 5.40 -21.02
C ALA A 384 3.18 4.49 -19.95
N MET A 385 3.64 4.59 -18.69
CA MET A 385 3.06 3.81 -17.58
C MET A 385 1.60 4.16 -17.34
N MET A 386 1.26 5.43 -17.39
CA MET A 386 -0.10 5.92 -17.17
C MET A 386 -1.04 5.43 -18.27
N VAL A 387 -0.59 5.39 -19.53
CA VAL A 387 -1.34 4.74 -20.62
C VAL A 387 -1.58 3.26 -20.32
N LEU A 388 -0.59 2.50 -19.81
CA LEU A 388 -0.81 1.10 -19.42
C LEU A 388 -1.89 0.96 -18.34
N MET A 389 -1.81 1.80 -17.32
CA MET A 389 -2.74 1.74 -16.19
C MET A 389 -4.16 2.20 -16.57
N PHE A 390 -4.29 3.06 -17.59
CA PHE A 390 -5.59 3.37 -18.20
C PHE A 390 -6.20 2.14 -18.85
N LEU A 391 -5.40 1.42 -19.63
CA LEU A 391 -5.83 0.25 -20.41
C LEU A 391 -6.25 -0.91 -19.49
N ASP A 392 -5.64 -1.01 -18.32
CA ASP A 392 -5.93 -2.02 -17.29
C ASP A 392 -7.23 -1.73 -16.50
N GLN A 393 -7.92 -0.61 -16.74
CA GLN A 393 -9.09 -0.12 -15.97
C GLN A 393 -8.88 0.02 -14.45
N SER A 394 -7.70 -0.34 -13.92
CA SER A 394 -7.35 -0.29 -12.49
C SER A 394 -7.32 1.13 -11.92
N LEU A 395 -7.22 2.14 -12.80
CA LEU A 395 -7.21 3.57 -12.46
C LEU A 395 -8.38 4.39 -13.03
N LEU A 396 -9.61 3.89 -13.10
CA LEU A 396 -10.74 4.76 -13.52
C LEU A 396 -10.95 6.00 -12.61
N LEU A 397 -10.38 5.99 -11.39
CA LEU A 397 -10.48 7.09 -10.43
C LEU A 397 -9.34 8.13 -10.61
N PRO A 398 -9.65 9.41 -10.88
CA PRO A 398 -8.65 10.47 -11.12
C PRO A 398 -7.59 10.64 -10.02
N TRP A 399 -7.92 10.40 -8.75
CA TRP A 399 -6.96 10.57 -7.65
C TRP A 399 -5.80 9.55 -7.72
N LYS A 400 -6.04 8.34 -8.25
CA LYS A 400 -4.98 7.33 -8.39
C LYS A 400 -3.92 7.74 -9.41
N TRP A 401 -4.31 8.55 -10.42
CA TRP A 401 -3.40 9.17 -11.38
C TRP A 401 -2.49 10.18 -10.70
N ALA A 402 -3.10 11.10 -9.95
CA ALA A 402 -2.38 12.11 -9.20
C ALA A 402 -1.45 11.47 -8.17
N ALA A 403 -1.89 10.42 -7.49
CA ALA A 403 -1.09 9.64 -6.55
C ALA A 403 0.14 9.02 -7.21
N THR A 404 -0.06 8.24 -8.28
CA THR A 404 1.04 7.54 -8.97
C THR A 404 2.06 8.52 -9.53
N TYR A 405 1.58 9.59 -10.17
CA TYR A 405 2.45 10.65 -10.69
C TYR A 405 3.16 11.42 -9.57
N GLY A 406 2.46 11.74 -8.47
CA GLY A 406 3.03 12.42 -7.30
C GLY A 406 4.12 11.60 -6.62
N ILE A 407 3.90 10.31 -6.41
CA ILE A 407 4.91 9.36 -5.88
C ILE A 407 6.11 9.33 -6.80
N GLY A 408 5.89 9.09 -8.08
CA GLY A 408 6.98 9.01 -9.05
C GLY A 408 7.79 10.30 -9.18
N LEU A 409 7.13 11.46 -9.24
CA LEU A 409 7.78 12.76 -9.39
C LEU A 409 8.55 13.17 -8.13
N SER A 410 7.99 12.90 -6.94
CA SER A 410 8.70 13.14 -5.67
C SER A 410 9.91 12.22 -5.50
N ALA A 411 9.77 10.95 -5.89
CA ALA A 411 10.86 9.98 -5.94
C ALA A 411 11.99 10.43 -6.88
N TYR A 412 11.63 10.89 -8.09
CA TYR A 412 12.56 11.51 -9.03
C TYR A 412 13.27 12.73 -8.43
N ALA A 413 12.51 13.67 -7.88
CA ALA A 413 13.05 14.91 -7.31
C ALA A 413 13.99 14.65 -6.13
N MET A 414 13.67 13.65 -5.29
CA MET A 414 14.54 13.20 -4.20
C MET A 414 15.85 12.64 -4.74
N ALA A 415 15.81 11.77 -5.75
CA ALA A 415 17.01 11.24 -6.37
C ALA A 415 17.86 12.34 -7.05
N VAL A 416 17.24 13.32 -7.71
CA VAL A 416 17.95 14.50 -8.24
C VAL A 416 18.62 15.30 -7.13
N MET A 417 17.93 15.54 -6.00
CA MET A 417 18.49 16.23 -4.84
C MET A 417 19.72 15.48 -4.27
N PHE A 418 19.64 14.16 -4.15
CA PHE A 418 20.75 13.34 -3.68
C PHE A 418 21.89 13.22 -4.69
N SER A 419 21.62 13.36 -6.00
CA SER A 419 22.65 13.37 -7.05
C SER A 419 23.72 14.47 -6.85
N GLN A 420 23.39 15.54 -6.11
CA GLN A 420 24.29 16.64 -5.75
C GLN A 420 24.87 16.54 -4.32
N SER A 421 24.37 15.62 -3.48
CA SER A 421 24.60 15.62 -2.02
C SER A 421 26.06 15.53 -1.60
N THR A 422 26.86 14.71 -2.29
CA THR A 422 28.28 14.52 -1.97
C THR A 422 29.18 14.75 -3.18
N SER A 423 30.47 14.93 -2.92
CA SER A 423 31.49 14.98 -3.97
C SER A 423 31.78 13.61 -4.61
N ARG A 424 31.17 12.52 -4.10
CA ARG A 424 31.40 11.15 -4.57
C ARG A 424 30.19 10.67 -5.36
N PRO A 425 30.25 10.70 -6.70
CA PRO A 425 29.05 10.56 -7.50
C PRO A 425 28.42 9.16 -7.44
N LEU A 426 29.21 8.10 -7.18
CA LEU A 426 28.65 6.76 -6.92
C LEU A 426 27.87 6.69 -5.62
N LEU A 427 28.31 7.38 -4.56
CA LEU A 427 27.58 7.38 -3.30
C LEU A 427 26.24 8.11 -3.47
N ASN A 428 26.23 9.20 -4.24
CA ASN A 428 25.00 9.93 -4.58
C ASN A 428 24.00 9.07 -5.37
N PHE A 429 24.51 8.25 -6.31
CA PHE A 429 23.70 7.33 -7.09
C PHE A 429 22.96 6.31 -6.20
N PHE A 430 23.62 5.80 -5.15
CA PHE A 430 23.00 4.89 -4.18
C PHE A 430 22.14 5.58 -3.13
N ALA A 431 22.52 6.78 -2.71
CA ALA A 431 21.79 7.53 -1.69
C ALA A 431 20.38 7.93 -2.17
N GLY A 432 20.19 8.15 -3.48
CA GLY A 432 18.88 8.46 -4.07
C GLY A 432 17.81 7.40 -3.76
N PRO A 433 17.93 6.16 -4.25
CA PRO A 433 16.97 5.09 -3.99
C PRO A 433 16.73 4.82 -2.50
N VAL A 434 17.80 4.85 -1.69
CA VAL A 434 17.71 4.70 -0.24
C VAL A 434 16.85 5.81 0.37
N ALA A 435 17.12 7.07 0.02
CA ALA A 435 16.33 8.20 0.51
C ALA A 435 14.87 8.16 0.06
N VAL A 436 14.62 7.70 -1.17
CA VAL A 436 13.25 7.52 -1.67
C VAL A 436 12.52 6.48 -0.86
N TYR A 437 13.14 5.33 -0.61
CA TYR A 437 12.54 4.27 0.20
C TYR A 437 12.29 4.73 1.65
N PHE A 438 13.25 5.45 2.26
CA PHE A 438 13.08 6.11 3.55
C PHE A 438 11.87 7.06 3.57
N SER A 439 11.75 7.92 2.54
CA SER A 439 10.62 8.84 2.43
C SER A 439 9.31 8.12 2.19
N ALA A 440 9.33 6.99 1.47
CA ALA A 440 8.15 6.18 1.19
C ALA A 440 7.66 5.45 2.44
N ILE A 441 8.54 4.91 3.29
CA ILE A 441 8.14 4.36 4.59
C ILE A 441 7.54 5.46 5.46
N LEU A 442 8.25 6.58 5.61
CA LEU A 442 7.82 7.68 6.48
C LEU A 442 6.48 8.28 6.03
N LEU A 443 6.29 8.54 4.74
CA LEU A 443 5.07 9.18 4.22
C LEU A 443 3.98 8.15 3.94
N GLY A 444 4.34 6.99 3.40
CA GLY A 444 3.41 5.92 3.08
C GLY A 444 2.71 5.41 4.32
N LEU A 445 3.47 5.00 5.33
CA LEU A 445 2.89 4.47 6.57
C LEU A 445 2.28 5.60 7.41
N CYS A 446 3.03 6.66 7.72
CA CYS A 446 2.54 7.64 8.70
C CYS A 446 1.46 8.61 8.18
N LEU A 447 1.25 8.71 6.85
CA LEU A 447 0.27 9.64 6.27
C LEU A 447 -0.67 8.97 5.28
N PHE A 448 -0.13 8.32 4.25
CA PHE A 448 -0.93 7.94 3.09
C PHE A 448 -1.63 6.59 3.20
N GLU A 449 -1.31 5.78 4.20
CA GLU A 449 -2.09 4.59 4.55
C GLU A 449 -3.56 4.96 4.84
N TYR A 450 -3.78 6.04 5.58
CA TYR A 450 -5.12 6.56 5.90
C TYR A 450 -5.66 7.54 4.85
N PHE A 451 -4.79 8.17 4.08
CA PHE A 451 -5.15 9.22 3.12
C PHE A 451 -4.59 8.93 1.72
N ALA A 452 -4.88 7.75 1.18
CA ALA A 452 -4.38 7.34 -0.13
C ALA A 452 -4.74 8.35 -1.24
N GLU A 453 -5.91 8.98 -1.14
CA GLU A 453 -6.36 10.04 -2.06
C GLU A 453 -5.47 11.29 -2.03
N ALA A 454 -4.85 11.57 -0.88
CA ALA A 454 -3.97 12.70 -0.68
C ALA A 454 -2.54 12.46 -1.21
N MET A 455 -2.21 11.25 -1.70
CA MET A 455 -0.88 10.94 -2.26
C MET A 455 -0.48 11.89 -3.40
N GLY A 456 -1.45 12.48 -4.11
CA GLY A 456 -1.19 13.52 -5.11
C GLY A 456 -0.48 14.77 -4.56
N LEU A 457 -0.59 15.05 -3.25
CA LEU A 457 0.12 16.15 -2.58
C LEU A 457 1.64 15.99 -2.60
N LEU A 458 2.17 14.79 -2.89
CA LEU A 458 3.60 14.56 -3.09
C LEU A 458 4.19 15.38 -4.25
N ILE A 459 3.36 15.89 -5.17
CA ILE A 459 3.79 16.86 -6.19
C ILE A 459 4.42 18.09 -5.52
N ILE A 460 3.89 18.52 -4.37
CA ILE A 460 4.42 19.67 -3.61
C ILE A 460 5.80 19.34 -3.04
N SER A 461 5.99 18.13 -2.52
CA SER A 461 7.31 17.63 -2.10
C SER A 461 8.30 17.68 -3.26
N ALA A 462 7.88 17.25 -4.45
CA ALA A 462 8.72 17.29 -5.64
C ALA A 462 9.13 18.72 -6.02
N ILE A 463 8.19 19.68 -6.00
CA ILE A 463 8.46 21.09 -6.27
C ILE A 463 9.48 21.65 -5.26
N ILE A 464 9.31 21.37 -3.97
CA ILE A 464 10.24 21.82 -2.91
C ILE A 464 11.64 21.23 -3.13
N LEU A 465 11.74 19.94 -3.45
CA LEU A 465 13.02 19.26 -3.69
C LEU A 465 13.72 19.77 -4.95
N LEU A 466 12.99 19.97 -6.05
CA LEU A 466 13.55 20.53 -7.28
C LEU A 466 14.01 21.96 -7.06
N TYR A 467 13.23 22.79 -6.38
CA TYR A 467 13.63 24.14 -5.99
C TYR A 467 14.85 24.14 -5.06
N GLY A 468 14.90 23.22 -4.09
CA GLY A 468 16.05 23.01 -3.22
C GLY A 468 17.32 22.66 -4.00
N SER A 469 17.22 21.71 -4.94
CA SER A 469 18.35 21.33 -5.81
C SER A 469 18.82 22.49 -6.68
N TYR A 470 17.90 23.33 -7.18
CA TYR A 470 18.24 24.55 -7.90
C TYR A 470 19.04 25.52 -7.03
N ARG A 471 18.57 25.79 -5.79
CA ARG A 471 19.26 26.69 -4.85
C ARG A 471 20.61 26.17 -4.38
N LEU A 472 20.78 24.85 -4.29
CA LEU A 472 22.03 24.21 -3.90
C LEU A 472 23.06 24.12 -5.02
N THR A 473 22.64 24.32 -6.28
CA THR A 473 23.53 24.17 -7.44
C THR A 473 24.71 25.14 -7.39
N ASP A 474 24.53 26.37 -6.92
CA ASP A 474 25.62 27.34 -6.75
C ASP A 474 26.69 26.86 -5.76
N LEU A 475 26.27 26.44 -4.56
CA LEU A 475 27.17 25.90 -3.54
C LEU A 475 27.83 24.57 -3.97
N TRP A 476 27.11 23.76 -4.73
CA TRP A 476 27.64 22.53 -5.32
C TRP A 476 28.69 22.82 -6.39
N MET A 477 28.49 23.82 -7.24
CA MET A 477 29.47 24.29 -8.22
C MET A 477 30.75 24.79 -7.53
N GLN A 478 30.62 25.48 -6.40
CA GLN A 478 31.74 25.92 -5.54
C GLN A 478 32.44 24.79 -4.78
N GLN A 479 32.06 23.52 -5.00
CA GLN A 479 32.55 22.35 -4.26
C GLN A 479 32.39 22.43 -2.73
N GLN A 480 31.43 23.24 -2.25
CA GLN A 480 31.15 23.40 -0.82
C GLN A 480 30.22 22.30 -0.27
N THR A 481 30.14 21.12 -0.91
CA THR A 481 29.26 20.02 -0.47
C THR A 481 29.59 19.48 0.92
N ARG A 482 30.84 19.66 1.38
CA ARG A 482 31.27 19.31 2.75
C ARG A 482 30.97 20.38 3.79
N ASN A 483 30.58 21.58 3.37
CA ASN A 483 30.30 22.68 4.27
C ASN A 483 29.02 22.36 5.07
N ARG A 484 29.07 22.56 6.39
CA ARG A 484 27.90 22.42 7.28
C ARG A 484 26.70 23.23 6.78
N ARG A 485 26.95 24.40 6.16
CA ARG A 485 25.90 25.24 5.56
C ARG A 485 25.17 24.55 4.40
N TYR A 486 25.90 23.83 3.54
CA TYR A 486 25.32 23.08 2.43
C TYR A 486 24.43 21.95 2.95
N ILE A 487 24.98 21.12 3.85
CA ILE A 487 24.28 19.98 4.46
C ILE A 487 23.01 20.47 5.18
N LEU A 488 23.11 21.51 6.01
CA LEU A 488 21.97 22.05 6.73
C LEU A 488 20.87 22.57 5.78
N ARG A 489 21.23 23.25 4.69
CA ARG A 489 20.25 23.71 3.69
C ARG A 489 19.60 22.53 2.97
N GLN A 490 20.38 21.52 2.59
CA GLN A 490 19.87 20.31 1.98
C GLN A 490 18.88 19.58 2.88
N SER A 491 19.26 19.35 4.14
CA SER A 491 18.39 18.75 5.16
C SER A 491 17.12 19.56 5.40
N LYS A 492 17.19 20.90 5.40
CA LYS A 492 16.00 21.76 5.51
C LYS A 492 15.02 21.58 4.36
N TYR A 493 15.49 21.50 3.11
CA TYR A 493 14.62 21.27 1.96
C TYR A 493 14.02 19.85 1.97
N ILE A 494 14.80 18.84 2.35
CA ILE A 494 14.30 17.47 2.50
C ILE A 494 13.23 17.42 3.60
N ALA A 495 13.51 17.97 4.77
CA ALA A 495 12.54 18.04 5.87
C ALA A 495 11.28 18.80 5.44
N ALA A 496 11.41 19.97 4.80
CA ALA A 496 10.26 20.72 4.29
C ALA A 496 9.44 19.91 3.29
N ALA A 497 10.08 19.16 2.39
CA ALA A 497 9.39 18.31 1.42
C ALA A 497 8.67 17.13 2.08
N LEU A 498 9.22 16.56 3.16
CA LEU A 498 8.57 15.48 3.92
C LEU A 498 7.41 16.03 4.76
N PHE A 499 7.57 17.18 5.42
CA PHE A 499 6.55 17.75 6.32
C PHE A 499 5.45 18.54 5.59
N ALA A 500 5.68 19.04 4.37
CA ALA A 500 4.68 19.84 3.66
C ALA A 500 3.38 19.07 3.37
N PRO A 501 3.40 17.82 2.83
CA PRO A 501 2.18 17.03 2.66
C PRO A 501 1.42 16.83 3.96
N PHE A 502 2.13 16.53 5.06
CA PHE A 502 1.53 16.47 6.39
C PHE A 502 0.81 17.78 6.68
N LEU A 503 1.52 18.90 6.75
CA LEU A 503 0.93 20.19 7.13
C LEU A 503 -0.30 20.56 6.29
N ILE A 504 -0.29 20.26 4.99
CA ILE A 504 -1.44 20.52 4.12
C ILE A 504 -2.62 19.63 4.49
N VAL A 505 -2.41 18.32 4.65
CA VAL A 505 -3.45 17.41 5.15
C VAL A 505 -3.95 17.89 6.52
N PHE A 506 -3.07 18.39 7.41
CA PHE A 506 -3.47 18.96 8.71
C PHE A 506 -4.44 20.09 8.53
N VAL A 507 -4.04 21.09 7.74
CA VAL A 507 -4.79 22.33 7.60
C VAL A 507 -6.13 22.04 6.92
N VAL A 508 -6.14 21.20 5.90
CA VAL A 508 -7.37 20.79 5.22
C VAL A 508 -8.28 20.03 6.18
N ARG A 509 -7.77 19.05 6.93
CA ARG A 509 -8.56 18.25 7.88
C ARG A 509 -9.05 19.08 9.06
N TRP A 510 -8.22 20.01 9.54
CA TRP A 510 -8.58 20.97 10.58
C TRP A 510 -9.67 21.94 10.12
N ALA A 511 -9.54 22.49 8.92
CA ALA A 511 -10.50 23.43 8.35
C ALA A 511 -11.84 22.75 8.01
N THR A 512 -11.82 21.45 7.71
CA THR A 512 -13.02 20.63 7.42
C THR A 512 -13.54 19.88 8.64
N LEU A 513 -13.11 20.24 9.85
CA LEU A 513 -13.69 19.70 11.08
C LEU A 513 -15.18 20.08 11.15
N PRO A 514 -16.09 19.12 11.39
CA PRO A 514 -17.48 19.46 11.68
C PRO A 514 -17.56 20.43 12.87
N PRO A 515 -18.51 21.38 12.90
CA PRO A 515 -18.64 22.32 14.01
C PRO A 515 -19.01 21.58 15.30
N ARG A 516 -18.38 21.99 16.42
CA ARG A 516 -18.68 21.44 17.75
C ARG A 516 -20.05 21.95 18.22
N ASP A 517 -21.03 21.06 18.33
CA ASP A 517 -22.35 21.39 18.87
C ASP A 517 -22.37 21.11 20.38
N SER A 518 -21.75 22.01 21.18
CA SER A 518 -21.69 21.84 22.63
C SER A 518 -23.06 21.95 23.29
N SER A 519 -23.98 22.73 22.72
CA SER A 519 -25.37 22.87 23.16
C SER A 519 -26.11 21.55 23.04
N TRP A 520 -26.13 20.95 21.84
CA TRP A 520 -26.81 19.68 21.62
C TRP A 520 -26.21 18.57 22.47
N ARG A 521 -24.87 18.52 22.58
CA ARG A 521 -24.20 17.51 23.41
C ARG A 521 -24.58 17.64 24.88
N HIS A 522 -24.64 18.86 25.41
CA HIS A 522 -25.08 19.11 26.78
C HIS A 522 -26.54 18.71 26.97
N GLU A 523 -27.42 19.09 26.03
CA GLU A 523 -28.83 18.68 26.03
C GLU A 523 -28.94 17.15 26.06
N MET A 524 -28.27 16.47 25.13
CA MET A 524 -28.21 15.01 25.06
C MET A 524 -27.49 14.35 26.23
N GLU A 525 -26.72 15.05 27.07
CA GLU A 525 -26.17 14.53 28.33
C GLU A 525 -27.16 14.73 29.49
N THR A 526 -27.99 15.78 29.44
CA THR A 526 -29.02 16.08 30.45
C THR A 526 -30.31 15.30 30.31
N VAL A 527 -30.61 14.72 29.13
CA VAL A 527 -31.80 13.87 28.93
C VAL A 527 -31.82 12.76 30.01
N GLN A 528 -32.88 12.69 30.82
CA GLN A 528 -32.98 11.65 31.82
C GLN A 528 -33.38 10.34 31.13
N LEU A 529 -32.39 9.45 30.95
CA LEU A 529 -32.65 8.09 30.50
C LEU A 529 -33.03 7.25 31.70
N PRO A 530 -34.04 6.37 31.59
CA PRO A 530 -34.37 5.46 32.68
C PRO A 530 -33.16 4.59 33.01
N SER A 531 -32.86 4.52 34.31
CA SER A 531 -31.86 3.62 34.86
C SER A 531 -32.26 2.18 34.56
N ARG A 532 -31.29 1.32 34.25
CA ARG A 532 -31.53 -0.14 34.12
C ARG A 532 -32.29 -0.61 35.36
N SER A 533 -33.58 -0.82 35.22
CA SER A 533 -34.45 -1.25 36.32
C SER A 533 -34.05 -2.66 36.74
N SER A 534 -34.23 -2.96 38.03
CA SER A 534 -34.07 -4.30 38.60
C SER A 534 -35.16 -5.29 38.17
N LEU A 535 -35.98 -4.95 37.17
CA LEU A 535 -36.96 -5.87 36.59
C LEU A 535 -36.22 -7.07 36.00
N GLU A 536 -36.80 -8.26 36.14
CA GLU A 536 -36.25 -9.50 35.59
C GLU A 536 -35.87 -9.33 34.11
N SER A 537 -34.63 -9.69 33.78
CA SER A 537 -34.14 -9.66 32.41
C SER A 537 -34.90 -10.68 31.57
N ILE A 538 -35.49 -10.25 30.45
CA ILE A 538 -36.02 -11.18 29.45
C ILE A 538 -34.84 -11.97 28.90
N TRP A 539 -34.97 -13.29 28.88
CA TRP A 539 -33.99 -14.13 28.24
C TRP A 539 -34.16 -14.02 26.72
N ILE A 540 -33.10 -13.59 26.04
CA ILE A 540 -33.06 -13.50 24.57
C ILE A 540 -32.15 -14.61 24.10
N ASN A 541 -32.65 -15.46 23.20
CA ASN A 541 -31.83 -16.51 22.63
C ASN A 541 -30.61 -15.89 21.92
N PRO A 542 -29.37 -16.23 22.33
CA PRO A 542 -28.17 -15.67 21.72
C PRO A 542 -28.07 -15.96 20.23
N ASN A 543 -28.67 -17.05 19.74
CA ASN A 543 -28.69 -17.38 18.32
C ASN A 543 -29.43 -16.32 17.48
N LEU A 544 -30.40 -15.60 18.05
CA LEU A 544 -31.06 -14.48 17.38
C LEU A 544 -30.12 -13.27 17.18
N LEU A 545 -29.14 -13.10 18.07
CA LEU A 545 -28.17 -11.99 18.00
C LEU A 545 -27.03 -12.31 17.03
N TYR A 546 -26.57 -13.57 17.01
CA TYR A 546 -25.45 -14.02 16.18
C TYR A 546 -25.85 -14.38 14.73
N ASN A 547 -27.06 -14.90 14.49
CA ASN A 547 -27.55 -15.27 13.16
C ASN A 547 -28.36 -14.17 12.46
N SER A 548 -28.15 -12.89 12.83
CA SER A 548 -28.70 -11.77 12.04
C SER A 548 -28.16 -11.75 10.60
N THR A 549 -27.03 -12.42 10.37
CA THR A 549 -26.60 -12.83 9.05
C THR A 549 -27.39 -14.08 8.68
N LEU A 550 -28.39 -13.88 7.83
CA LEU A 550 -29.24 -14.92 7.24
C LEU A 550 -28.42 -15.80 6.29
N THR A 551 -27.36 -16.42 6.78
CA THR A 551 -26.79 -17.59 6.11
C THR A 551 -27.89 -18.65 6.14
N PRO A 552 -28.18 -19.34 5.03
CA PRO A 552 -29.07 -20.49 5.02
C PRO A 552 -28.50 -21.56 5.97
N SER A 553 -28.82 -21.45 7.26
CA SER A 553 -28.73 -22.56 8.18
C SER A 553 -29.89 -23.50 7.84
N ASN A 554 -29.70 -24.79 8.06
CA ASN A 554 -30.76 -25.80 7.87
C ASN A 554 -31.88 -25.70 8.94
N ASP A 555 -32.08 -24.52 9.53
CA ASP A 555 -33.07 -24.28 10.58
C ASP A 555 -34.44 -24.06 9.91
N TYR A 556 -34.98 -25.14 9.35
CA TYR A 556 -36.36 -25.22 8.85
C TYR A 556 -37.21 -26.01 9.83
N PHE A 557 -38.53 -25.77 9.82
CA PHE A 557 -39.45 -26.66 10.53
C PHE A 557 -39.48 -28.03 9.83
N ASP A 558 -39.28 -29.13 10.57
CA ASP A 558 -39.34 -30.48 9.99
C ASP A 558 -40.78 -30.83 9.59
N SER A 559 -41.76 -30.27 10.30
CA SER A 559 -43.18 -30.44 9.99
C SER A 559 -44.02 -29.22 10.37
N ARG A 560 -45.21 -29.15 9.79
CA ARG A 560 -46.19 -28.10 10.10
C ARG A 560 -46.71 -28.17 11.54
N GLU A 561 -46.93 -29.38 12.05
CA GLU A 561 -47.40 -29.60 13.42
C GLU A 561 -46.37 -29.10 14.43
N GLU A 562 -45.10 -29.38 14.17
CA GLU A 562 -43.99 -28.83 14.94
C GLU A 562 -43.94 -27.31 14.85
N ALA A 563 -44.10 -26.72 13.65
CA ALA A 563 -44.14 -25.27 13.48
C ALA A 563 -45.25 -24.63 14.33
N SER A 564 -46.48 -25.15 14.23
CA SER A 564 -47.62 -24.64 14.99
C SER A 564 -47.41 -24.79 16.49
N GLN A 565 -46.84 -25.90 16.96
CA GLN A 565 -46.53 -26.12 18.38
C GLN A 565 -45.47 -25.15 18.89
N LYS A 566 -44.34 -25.00 18.16
CA LYS A 566 -43.25 -24.08 18.51
C LYS A 566 -43.73 -22.62 18.52
N ILE A 567 -44.48 -22.20 17.51
CA ILE A 567 -45.02 -20.84 17.40
C ILE A 567 -46.03 -20.56 18.52
N SER A 568 -46.93 -21.51 18.81
CA SER A 568 -47.88 -21.38 19.93
C SER A 568 -47.18 -21.30 21.29
N ALA A 569 -46.13 -22.11 21.49
CA ALA A 569 -45.29 -22.06 22.69
C ALA A 569 -44.59 -20.71 22.81
N GLU A 570 -44.01 -20.20 21.72
CA GLU A 570 -43.39 -18.88 21.68
C GLU A 570 -44.41 -17.77 21.98
N LEU A 571 -45.64 -17.83 21.45
CA LEU A 571 -46.70 -16.87 21.77
C LEU A 571 -47.10 -16.91 23.26
N ALA A 572 -47.14 -18.10 23.87
CA ALA A 572 -47.46 -18.25 25.29
C ALA A 572 -46.34 -17.75 26.24
N ALA A 573 -45.08 -17.76 25.81
CA ALA A 573 -43.92 -17.43 26.64
C ALA A 573 -43.83 -15.92 26.97
N LYS A 574 -44.12 -15.50 28.21
CA LYS A 574 -44.17 -14.05 28.55
C LYS A 574 -42.80 -13.42 28.84
N SER A 575 -41.78 -14.23 29.13
CA SER A 575 -40.49 -13.80 29.68
C SER A 575 -39.27 -14.14 28.81
N SER A 576 -39.48 -14.68 27.62
CA SER A 576 -38.40 -15.07 26.70
C SER A 576 -38.71 -14.63 25.26
N ILE A 577 -37.64 -14.49 24.47
CA ILE A 577 -37.68 -14.19 23.05
C ILE A 577 -36.77 -15.17 22.31
N GLY A 578 -37.37 -15.90 21.37
CA GLY A 578 -36.73 -16.90 20.54
C GLY A 578 -36.35 -18.17 21.29
N GLU A 579 -37.05 -18.50 22.37
CA GLU A 579 -36.81 -19.74 23.12
C GLU A 579 -37.24 -20.97 22.33
N HIS A 580 -38.37 -20.86 21.62
CA HIS A 580 -38.96 -21.97 20.91
C HIS A 580 -38.82 -21.87 19.38
N VAL A 581 -38.52 -20.68 18.87
CA VAL A 581 -38.43 -20.42 17.42
C VAL A 581 -37.37 -19.38 17.09
N THR A 582 -36.70 -19.54 15.96
CA THR A 582 -35.70 -18.62 15.41
C THR A 582 -36.28 -17.73 14.31
N PHE A 583 -35.56 -16.64 13.97
CA PHE A 583 -36.00 -15.76 12.88
C PHE A 583 -36.02 -16.49 11.51
N ASN A 584 -35.08 -17.41 11.27
CA ASN A 584 -35.01 -18.22 10.04
C ASN A 584 -36.20 -19.18 9.93
N GLU A 585 -36.56 -19.86 11.02
CA GLU A 585 -37.73 -20.73 11.07
C GLU A 585 -39.01 -19.92 10.75
N ILE A 586 -39.20 -18.73 11.36
CA ILE A 586 -40.34 -17.86 11.05
C ILE A 586 -40.32 -17.41 9.58
N ALA A 587 -39.16 -16.97 9.07
CA ALA A 587 -39.03 -16.50 7.70
C ALA A 587 -39.34 -17.61 6.67
N SER A 588 -38.99 -18.86 6.99
CA SER A 588 -39.24 -20.03 6.13
C SER A 588 -40.73 -20.23 5.83
N CYS A 589 -41.62 -19.80 6.74
CA CYS A 589 -43.06 -19.86 6.52
C CYS A 589 -43.54 -18.92 5.39
N PHE A 590 -42.75 -17.93 4.96
CA PHE A 590 -43.11 -16.93 3.96
C PHE A 590 -42.26 -17.03 2.67
N THR A 591 -41.31 -17.95 2.64
CA THR A 591 -40.39 -18.13 1.52
C THR A 591 -40.63 -19.45 0.81
N ASN A 592 -40.65 -19.43 -0.52
CA ASN A 592 -40.61 -20.65 -1.32
C ASN A 592 -39.16 -21.13 -1.44
N GLU A 593 -38.89 -22.34 -0.94
CA GLU A 593 -37.56 -22.96 -0.89
C GLU A 593 -36.86 -22.95 -2.27
N ALA A 594 -37.61 -23.07 -3.36
CA ALA A 594 -37.07 -23.06 -4.73
C ALA A 594 -36.51 -21.69 -5.18
N ILE A 595 -36.97 -20.58 -4.58
CA ILE A 595 -36.57 -19.21 -4.94
C ILE A 595 -35.47 -18.69 -4.01
N PHE A 596 -35.41 -19.21 -2.78
CA PHE A 596 -34.50 -18.76 -1.72
C PHE A 596 -33.01 -18.88 -2.09
N TYR A 597 -32.64 -19.91 -2.87
CA TYR A 597 -31.25 -20.10 -3.32
C TYR A 597 -30.78 -19.10 -4.39
N GLY A 598 -31.68 -18.29 -4.99
CA GLY A 598 -31.36 -17.38 -6.10
C GLY A 598 -31.36 -15.89 -5.75
N LEU A 599 -31.91 -15.48 -4.60
CA LEU A 599 -32.00 -14.08 -4.19
C LEU A 599 -30.72 -13.64 -3.47
N ARG A 600 -30.22 -12.44 -3.80
CA ARG A 600 -29.14 -11.80 -3.04
C ARG A 600 -29.57 -11.69 -1.57
N GLN A 601 -28.70 -12.13 -0.66
CA GLN A 601 -28.90 -12.24 0.79
C GLN A 601 -29.26 -10.94 1.54
N ASP A 602 -29.41 -9.82 0.83
CA ASP A 602 -29.55 -8.49 1.43
C ASP A 602 -31.00 -8.12 1.80
N THR A 603 -32.00 -8.84 1.25
CA THR A 603 -33.42 -8.56 1.51
C THR A 603 -34.19 -9.87 1.72
N LEU A 604 -34.72 -10.08 2.94
CA LEU A 604 -35.79 -11.06 3.15
C LEU A 604 -36.98 -10.61 2.32
N ALA A 605 -37.19 -11.24 1.17
CA ALA A 605 -38.39 -11.01 0.38
C ALA A 605 -39.42 -12.07 0.76
N ILE A 606 -40.61 -11.63 1.14
CA ILE A 606 -41.77 -12.53 1.25
C ILE A 606 -42.15 -12.94 -0.16
N THR A 607 -41.91 -14.21 -0.49
CA THR A 607 -42.15 -14.73 -1.85
C THR A 607 -43.47 -15.49 -1.96
N TRP A 608 -44.06 -15.88 -0.83
CA TRP A 608 -45.24 -16.74 -0.80
C TRP A 608 -46.20 -16.37 0.33
N LEU A 609 -47.49 -16.30 0.01
CA LEU A 609 -48.57 -16.16 0.98
C LEU A 609 -49.62 -17.23 0.71
N GLU A 610 -50.08 -17.88 1.77
CA GLU A 610 -51.05 -18.96 1.72
C GLU A 610 -52.47 -18.43 1.56
N ALA A 611 -53.36 -19.16 0.87
CA ALA A 611 -54.74 -18.72 0.69
C ALA A 611 -55.51 -18.69 2.02
N PRO A 612 -56.53 -17.83 2.21
CA PRO A 612 -57.18 -17.66 3.51
C PRO A 612 -57.83 -18.92 4.09
N ASP A 613 -58.28 -19.84 3.25
CA ASP A 613 -58.89 -21.11 3.69
C ASP A 613 -57.85 -22.21 3.97
N SER A 614 -56.56 -21.93 3.70
CA SER A 614 -55.46 -22.86 3.94
C SER A 614 -55.06 -22.79 5.40
N ALA A 615 -54.85 -23.93 6.03
CA ALA A 615 -54.50 -23.94 7.44
C ALA A 615 -53.03 -23.50 7.68
N ASN A 616 -52.23 -23.27 6.62
CA ASN A 616 -50.95 -22.56 6.70
C ASN A 616 -51.15 -21.03 6.80
N TYR A 617 -52.31 -20.50 6.43
CA TYR A 617 -52.66 -19.08 6.61
C TYR A 617 -52.62 -18.69 8.08
N GLU A 618 -53.31 -19.45 8.93
CA GLU A 618 -53.29 -19.23 10.38
C GLU A 618 -51.88 -19.32 10.97
N LEU A 619 -51.08 -20.27 10.49
CA LEU A 619 -49.67 -20.39 10.90
C LEU A 619 -48.86 -19.14 10.52
N GLN A 620 -49.06 -18.60 9.31
CA GLN A 620 -48.43 -17.35 8.88
C GLN A 620 -48.92 -16.15 9.71
N LEU A 621 -50.21 -16.08 10.06
CA LEU A 621 -50.72 -15.05 10.97
C LEU A 621 -50.12 -15.17 12.37
N ASP A 622 -49.97 -16.37 12.91
CA ASP A 622 -49.33 -16.62 14.20
C ASP A 622 -47.84 -16.26 14.19
N CYS A 623 -47.13 -16.53 13.10
CA CYS A 623 -45.77 -16.03 12.88
C CYS A 623 -45.70 -14.49 12.97
N ILE A 624 -46.63 -13.78 12.34
CA ILE A 624 -46.71 -12.31 12.43
C ILE A 624 -47.01 -11.87 13.87
N ARG A 625 -47.89 -12.57 14.59
CA ARG A 625 -48.17 -12.32 16.01
C ARG A 625 -46.91 -12.49 16.87
N VAL A 626 -46.09 -13.52 16.60
CA VAL A 626 -44.79 -13.72 17.29
C VAL A 626 -43.85 -12.56 17.03
N LEU A 627 -43.69 -12.14 15.77
CA LEU A 627 -42.82 -11.02 15.40
C LEU A 627 -43.27 -9.70 16.02
N SER A 628 -44.58 -9.41 15.97
CA SER A 628 -45.17 -8.23 16.60
C SER A 628 -44.94 -8.23 18.12
N LYS A 629 -45.11 -9.40 18.77
CA LYS A 629 -44.79 -9.59 20.19
C LYS A 629 -43.32 -9.34 20.49
N TRP A 630 -42.40 -9.92 19.72
CA TRP A 630 -40.95 -9.73 19.91
C TRP A 630 -40.58 -8.25 19.79
N SER A 631 -41.08 -7.58 18.76
CA SER A 631 -40.85 -6.14 18.58
C SER A 631 -41.39 -5.34 19.76
N LYS A 632 -42.66 -5.55 20.15
CA LYS A 632 -43.29 -4.83 21.25
C LYS A 632 -42.53 -5.00 22.57
N LEU A 633 -42.21 -6.25 22.95
CA LEU A 633 -41.47 -6.55 24.16
C LEU A 633 -40.09 -5.89 24.17
N ILE A 634 -39.34 -5.95 23.07
CA ILE A 634 -38.01 -5.33 22.99
C ILE A 634 -38.11 -3.81 23.04
N ARG A 635 -39.12 -3.21 22.40
CA ARG A 635 -39.33 -1.76 22.43
C ARG A 635 -39.70 -1.28 23.82
N GLU A 636 -40.63 -1.95 24.51
CA GLU A 636 -40.97 -1.67 25.91
C GLU A 636 -39.71 -1.76 26.81
N ARG A 637 -38.88 -2.78 26.59
CA ARG A 637 -37.61 -2.96 27.32
C ARG A 637 -36.56 -1.89 26.97
N ALA A 638 -36.48 -1.46 25.72
CA ALA A 638 -35.59 -0.37 25.29
C ALA A 638 -36.00 0.97 25.91
N VAL A 639 -37.32 1.23 26.01
CA VAL A 639 -37.87 2.41 26.68
C VAL A 639 -37.41 2.45 28.14
N VAL A 640 -37.57 1.36 28.92
CA VAL A 640 -37.13 1.30 30.33
C VAL A 640 -35.63 1.07 30.52
N GLY A 641 -34.91 0.83 29.43
CA GLY A 641 -33.46 0.79 29.40
C GLY A 641 -32.77 -0.54 29.57
N GLN A 642 -33.50 -1.62 29.37
CA GLN A 642 -33.02 -2.99 29.49
C GLN A 642 -32.55 -3.59 28.16
N ALA A 643 -33.06 -3.12 27.02
CA ALA A 643 -32.54 -3.47 25.70
C ALA A 643 -31.58 -2.39 25.17
N ASP A 644 -30.50 -2.82 24.51
CA ASP A 644 -29.56 -1.93 23.83
C ASP A 644 -29.96 -1.69 22.36
N LEU A 645 -29.24 -0.79 21.68
CA LEU A 645 -29.53 -0.48 20.29
C LEU A 645 -29.29 -1.70 19.39
N THR A 646 -28.29 -2.53 19.68
CA THR A 646 -28.03 -3.76 18.92
C THR A 646 -29.23 -4.69 18.93
N THR A 647 -29.79 -4.98 20.11
CA THR A 647 -30.97 -5.83 20.29
C THR A 647 -32.20 -5.26 19.58
N LEU A 648 -32.37 -3.93 19.66
CA LEU A 648 -33.45 -3.22 18.98
C LEU A 648 -33.33 -3.36 17.45
N LEU A 649 -32.14 -3.12 16.89
CA LEU A 649 -31.87 -3.21 15.46
C LEU A 649 -31.95 -4.65 14.94
N SER A 650 -31.39 -5.62 15.66
CA SER A 650 -31.29 -7.00 15.19
C SER A 650 -32.59 -7.79 15.30
N ILE A 651 -33.45 -7.46 16.27
CA ILE A 651 -34.69 -8.22 16.50
C ILE A 651 -35.92 -7.34 16.25
N ALA A 652 -36.10 -6.22 16.96
CA ALA A 652 -37.35 -5.45 16.88
C ALA A 652 -37.55 -4.82 15.50
N GLU A 653 -36.53 -4.15 14.94
CA GLU A 653 -36.63 -3.52 13.62
C GLU A 653 -36.79 -4.55 12.49
N GLN A 654 -36.13 -5.70 12.62
CA GLN A 654 -36.26 -6.78 11.65
C GLN A 654 -37.66 -7.42 11.72
N ALA A 655 -38.17 -7.65 12.93
CA ALA A 655 -39.51 -8.16 13.16
C ALA A 655 -40.59 -7.19 12.67
N ASP A 656 -40.43 -5.89 12.91
CA ASP A 656 -41.34 -4.86 12.40
C ASP A 656 -41.35 -4.79 10.88
N LEU A 657 -40.18 -4.75 10.25
CA LEU A 657 -40.08 -4.71 8.78
C LEU A 657 -40.78 -5.92 8.17
N PHE A 658 -40.44 -7.11 8.64
CA PHE A 658 -40.94 -8.36 8.09
C PHE A 658 -42.45 -8.54 8.36
N SER A 659 -42.91 -8.25 9.57
CA SER A 659 -44.33 -8.32 9.91
C SER A 659 -45.16 -7.31 9.13
N CYS A 660 -44.67 -6.08 8.96
CA CYS A 660 -45.37 -5.05 8.21
C CYS A 660 -45.46 -5.37 6.71
N GLU A 661 -44.38 -5.87 6.10
CA GLU A 661 -44.40 -6.30 4.70
C GLU A 661 -45.39 -7.47 4.50
N ALA A 662 -45.38 -8.46 5.39
CA ALA A 662 -46.30 -9.60 5.32
C ALA A 662 -47.77 -9.15 5.47
N LEU A 663 -48.04 -8.32 6.48
CA LEU A 663 -49.38 -7.75 6.70
C LEU A 663 -49.84 -6.93 5.50
N GLN A 664 -48.97 -6.11 4.90
CA GLN A 664 -49.34 -5.34 3.72
C GLN A 664 -49.75 -6.25 2.57
N MET A 665 -48.99 -7.32 2.32
CA MET A 665 -49.29 -8.25 1.26
C MET A 665 -50.62 -8.99 1.54
N PHE A 666 -50.89 -9.37 2.79
CA PHE A 666 -52.18 -9.94 3.19
C PHE A 666 -53.35 -8.97 3.01
N VAL A 667 -53.23 -7.73 3.49
CA VAL A 667 -54.27 -6.70 3.37
C VAL A 667 -54.53 -6.36 1.90
N SER A 668 -53.48 -6.27 1.08
CA SER A 668 -53.60 -5.98 -0.35
C SER A 668 -54.29 -7.11 -1.12
N ARG A 669 -54.12 -8.36 -0.69
CA ARG A 669 -54.71 -9.54 -1.34
C ARG A 669 -56.13 -9.84 -0.85
N ASP A 670 -56.33 -9.80 0.47
CA ASP A 670 -57.53 -10.35 1.12
C ASP A 670 -58.43 -9.27 1.75
N GLY A 671 -58.02 -8.00 1.71
CA GLY A 671 -58.65 -6.90 2.43
C GLY A 671 -58.33 -6.89 3.93
N ALA A 672 -58.71 -5.82 4.63
CA ALA A 672 -58.48 -5.68 6.07
C ALA A 672 -59.52 -6.48 6.89
N ARG A 673 -59.41 -7.81 6.88
CA ARG A 673 -60.25 -8.73 7.67
C ARG A 673 -60.12 -8.47 9.19
N PRO A 674 -61.10 -8.84 10.03
CA PRO A 674 -61.06 -8.61 11.48
C PRO A 674 -59.79 -9.16 12.17
N GLU A 675 -59.34 -10.35 11.77
CA GLU A 675 -58.11 -10.97 12.30
C GLU A 675 -56.85 -10.18 11.93
N LEU A 676 -56.77 -9.66 10.71
CA LEU A 676 -55.68 -8.79 10.28
C LEU A 676 -55.73 -7.44 10.99
N GLN A 677 -56.93 -6.88 11.23
CA GLN A 677 -57.11 -5.66 12.00
C GLN A 677 -56.63 -5.84 13.44
N GLU A 678 -56.93 -6.97 14.08
CA GLU A 678 -56.45 -7.31 15.42
C GLU A 678 -54.90 -7.32 15.46
N ILE A 679 -54.26 -7.93 14.47
CA ILE A 679 -52.79 -7.98 14.39
C ILE A 679 -52.20 -6.59 14.13
N ILE A 680 -52.82 -5.78 13.25
CA ILE A 680 -52.43 -4.40 12.97
C ILE A 680 -52.57 -3.52 14.22
N ASP A 681 -53.65 -3.68 14.98
CA ASP A 681 -53.87 -2.98 16.25
C ASP A 681 -52.87 -3.44 17.33
N GLY A 682 -52.39 -4.68 17.24
CA GLY A 682 -51.35 -5.24 18.09
C GLY A 682 -49.93 -4.72 17.80
N LEU A 683 -49.70 -4.08 16.64
CA LEU A 683 -48.38 -3.54 16.28
C LEU A 683 -47.94 -2.43 17.28
N PRO A 684 -46.64 -2.34 17.62
CA PRO A 684 -46.12 -1.35 18.57
C PRO A 684 -46.52 0.08 18.20
N ASP A 685 -47.14 0.81 19.13
CA ASP A 685 -47.63 2.18 18.87
C ASP A 685 -46.49 3.13 18.39
N GLU A 686 -46.84 4.17 17.64
CA GLU A 686 -45.84 5.09 17.06
C GLU A 686 -44.96 5.74 18.15
N TYR A 687 -45.55 6.06 19.30
CA TYR A 687 -44.84 6.65 20.42
C TYR A 687 -43.79 5.69 21.01
N LEU A 688 -44.14 4.42 21.17
CA LEU A 688 -43.30 3.34 21.67
C LEU A 688 -42.14 3.09 20.70
N VAL A 689 -42.41 3.07 19.39
CA VAL A 689 -41.39 2.94 18.35
C VAL A 689 -40.40 4.10 18.39
N GLN A 690 -40.90 5.34 18.42
CA GLN A 690 -40.07 6.53 18.47
C GLN A 690 -39.25 6.60 19.76
N GLN A 691 -39.89 6.40 20.90
CA GLN A 691 -39.26 6.50 22.21
C GLN A 691 -38.25 5.38 22.46
N SER A 692 -38.51 4.16 21.99
CA SER A 692 -37.56 3.05 22.09
C SER A 692 -36.31 3.33 21.27
N ARG A 693 -36.45 3.79 20.02
CA ARG A 693 -35.32 4.16 19.14
C ARG A 693 -34.52 5.32 19.74
N ARG A 694 -35.21 6.39 20.17
CA ARG A 694 -34.60 7.56 20.81
C ARG A 694 -33.78 7.19 22.03
N ASN A 695 -34.36 6.45 22.98
CA ASN A 695 -33.68 6.08 24.22
C ASN A 695 -32.50 5.13 23.97
N ALA A 696 -32.66 4.15 23.08
CA ALA A 696 -31.58 3.22 22.72
C ALA A 696 -30.42 3.95 22.03
N MET A 697 -30.72 4.88 21.14
CA MET A 697 -29.74 5.68 20.40
C MET A 697 -28.96 6.62 21.31
N ILE A 698 -29.64 7.42 22.16
CA ILE A 698 -28.96 8.29 23.13
C ILE A 698 -28.13 7.45 24.10
N ARG A 699 -28.65 6.32 24.59
CA ARG A 699 -27.91 5.44 25.52
C ARG A 699 -26.65 4.87 24.87
N ASN A 700 -26.72 4.45 23.62
CA ASN A 700 -25.56 3.93 22.90
C ASN A 700 -24.53 5.02 22.60
N TRP A 701 -24.99 6.22 22.22
CA TRP A 701 -24.14 7.39 22.04
C TRP A 701 -23.43 7.82 23.34
N ARG A 702 -24.11 7.74 24.51
CA ARG A 702 -23.53 8.02 25.84
C ARG A 702 -22.61 6.91 26.37
N GLY A 703 -22.80 5.67 25.93
CA GLY A 703 -22.07 4.51 26.45
C GLY A 703 -20.56 4.72 26.32
N PRO A 704 -19.74 4.27 27.31
CA PRO A 704 -18.30 4.47 27.25
C PRO A 704 -17.74 3.80 26.00
N LEU A 705 -17.00 4.59 25.21
CA LEU A 705 -16.19 4.23 24.04
C LEU A 705 -15.16 3.10 24.26
N GLU A 706 -15.21 2.38 25.39
CA GLU A 706 -14.23 1.40 25.84
C GLU A 706 -14.72 -0.05 25.88
N LYS A 707 -16.03 -0.35 26.03
CA LYS A 707 -16.52 -1.74 25.94
C LYS A 707 -16.73 -2.17 24.48
N GLN A 708 -16.20 -3.33 24.12
CA GLN A 708 -15.75 -3.67 22.76
C GLN A 708 -16.80 -4.36 21.88
N SER A 709 -17.89 -4.88 22.45
CA SER A 709 -18.78 -5.85 21.80
C SER A 709 -20.23 -5.39 21.55
N GLN A 710 -20.62 -4.15 21.87
CA GLN A 710 -22.02 -3.68 21.81
C GLN A 710 -22.18 -2.28 21.19
N ARG A 711 -21.54 -2.03 20.04
CA ARG A 711 -21.55 -0.70 19.38
C ARG A 711 -22.42 -0.70 18.13
N TRP A 712 -23.08 0.43 17.86
CA TRP A 712 -23.82 0.67 16.61
C TRP A 712 -22.97 1.04 15.40
N MET A 713 -21.67 1.28 15.62
CA MET A 713 -20.70 1.55 14.57
C MET A 713 -19.47 0.66 14.81
N PRO A 714 -18.93 0.01 13.77
CA PRO A 714 -17.60 -0.59 13.85
C PRO A 714 -16.62 0.45 14.37
N ARG A 715 -15.59 0.01 15.11
CA ARG A 715 -14.57 0.94 15.62
C ARG A 715 -14.07 1.75 14.42
N PRO A 716 -14.01 3.09 14.50
CA PRO A 716 -13.07 3.77 13.64
C PRO A 716 -11.72 3.11 13.84
N GLN A 717 -11.10 2.65 12.76
CA GLN A 717 -9.67 2.31 12.79
C GLN A 717 -8.94 3.63 13.04
N THR A 718 -8.93 4.09 14.30
CA THR A 718 -8.37 5.38 14.64
C THR A 718 -6.86 5.29 14.41
N PRO A 719 -6.29 6.13 13.51
CA PRO A 719 -4.85 6.23 13.34
C PRO A 719 -4.18 6.53 14.69
N THR A 720 -2.99 6.01 15.00
CA THR A 720 -2.46 5.97 16.40
C THR A 720 -1.37 7.00 16.78
N ALA A 721 -1.20 8.13 16.07
CA ALA A 721 -0.28 9.20 16.50
C ALA A 721 -0.77 10.64 16.22
N PHE A 722 -0.35 11.62 17.06
CA PHE A 722 -0.62 13.09 17.13
C PHE A 722 -1.84 13.67 16.37
N TRP A 723 -1.95 13.40 15.08
CA TRP A 723 -3.16 13.47 14.24
C TRP A 723 -4.36 12.74 14.85
N MET A 724 -4.12 11.75 15.72
CA MET A 724 -5.08 11.11 16.62
C MET A 724 -6.05 12.09 17.22
N TYR A 725 -5.57 13.18 17.81
CA TYR A 725 -6.46 14.08 18.51
C TYR A 725 -7.41 14.78 17.52
N LEU A 726 -6.87 15.21 16.37
CA LEU A 726 -7.68 15.85 15.35
C LEU A 726 -8.74 14.90 14.79
N GLU A 727 -8.34 13.70 14.39
CA GLU A 727 -9.26 12.74 13.77
C GLU A 727 -10.19 12.08 14.79
N GLN A 728 -9.78 11.92 16.05
CA GLN A 728 -10.69 11.55 17.14
C GLN A 728 -11.73 12.63 17.38
N VAL A 729 -11.33 13.91 17.36
CA VAL A 729 -12.27 15.03 17.48
C VAL A 729 -13.20 15.08 16.26
N ARG A 730 -12.69 14.90 15.05
CA ARG A 730 -13.48 14.83 13.82
C ARG A 730 -14.50 13.70 13.88
N SER A 731 -14.03 12.49 14.20
CA SER A 731 -14.86 11.29 14.32
C SER A 731 -15.93 11.47 15.41
N LYS A 732 -15.58 11.96 16.60
CA LYS A 732 -16.58 12.26 17.64
C LYS A 732 -17.63 13.26 17.18
N ARG A 733 -17.25 14.33 16.48
CA ARG A 733 -18.21 15.32 15.97
C ARG A 733 -19.05 14.79 14.80
N ALA A 734 -18.48 13.93 13.96
CA ALA A 734 -19.21 13.26 12.89
C ALA A 734 -20.24 12.29 13.49
N ILE A 735 -19.87 11.50 14.51
CA ILE A 735 -20.78 10.66 15.27
C ILE A 735 -21.90 11.50 15.90
N ASP A 736 -21.58 12.61 16.56
CA ASP A 736 -22.58 13.53 17.12
C ASP A 736 -23.58 14.00 16.04
N ARG A 737 -23.10 14.35 14.83
CA ARG A 737 -23.95 14.76 13.70
C ARG A 737 -24.81 13.62 13.14
N ILE A 738 -24.25 12.42 13.00
CA ILE A 738 -25.00 11.24 12.54
C ILE A 738 -26.12 10.93 13.56
N THR A 739 -25.79 10.94 14.86
CA THR A 739 -26.78 10.75 15.92
C THR A 739 -27.85 11.84 15.89
N GLN A 740 -27.48 13.10 15.66
CA GLN A 740 -28.45 14.19 15.51
C GLN A 740 -29.38 14.00 14.31
N ILE A 741 -28.86 13.62 13.13
CA ILE A 741 -29.66 13.33 11.93
C ILE A 741 -30.64 12.19 12.21
N ALA A 742 -30.15 11.12 12.84
CA ALA A 742 -30.96 9.97 13.18
C ALA A 742 -32.05 10.29 14.21
N LEU A 743 -31.74 11.07 15.25
CA LEU A 743 -32.73 11.52 16.22
C LEU A 743 -33.78 12.45 15.58
N ASN A 744 -33.36 13.38 14.73
CA ASN A 744 -34.29 14.24 13.99
C ASN A 744 -35.22 13.43 13.07
N GLN A 745 -34.70 12.38 12.42
CA GLN A 745 -35.53 11.45 11.67
C GLN A 745 -36.53 10.73 12.58
N ILE A 746 -36.09 10.24 13.74
CA ILE A 746 -36.95 9.52 14.68
C ILE A 746 -38.07 10.45 15.22
N GLU A 747 -37.74 11.69 15.54
CA GLU A 747 -38.67 12.65 16.18
C GLU A 747 -39.61 13.34 15.18
N PHE A 748 -39.13 13.63 13.97
CA PHE A 748 -39.88 14.43 12.98
C PHE A 748 -40.21 13.70 11.68
N ASP A 749 -39.87 12.41 11.57
CA ASP A 749 -40.02 11.60 10.35
C ASP A 749 -39.36 12.25 9.11
N ALA A 750 -38.26 12.98 9.34
CA ALA A 750 -37.58 13.74 8.31
C ALA A 750 -36.96 12.82 7.23
N GLN A 751 -37.00 13.24 5.97
CA GLN A 751 -36.27 12.57 4.91
C GLN A 751 -34.76 12.66 5.17
N ILE A 752 -34.04 11.56 4.95
CA ILE A 752 -32.60 11.49 5.21
C ILE A 752 -31.88 11.72 3.90
N ASP A 753 -30.89 12.60 3.97
CA ASP A 753 -29.85 12.66 2.96
C ASP A 753 -28.84 11.54 3.25
N THR A 754 -29.03 10.40 2.59
CA THR A 754 -28.18 9.21 2.78
C THR A 754 -26.75 9.49 2.37
N GLN A 755 -26.53 10.33 1.35
CA GLN A 755 -25.20 10.74 0.92
C GLN A 755 -24.49 11.54 2.01
N ALA A 756 -25.19 12.48 2.66
CA ALA A 756 -24.62 13.25 3.78
C ALA A 756 -24.24 12.34 4.97
N VAL A 757 -25.05 11.32 5.26
CA VAL A 757 -24.73 10.33 6.31
C VAL A 757 -23.52 9.48 5.90
N GLU A 758 -23.43 9.01 4.66
CA GLU A 758 -22.26 8.26 4.17
C GLU A 758 -20.97 9.09 4.25
N ASP A 759 -21.04 10.37 3.89
CA ASP A 759 -19.88 11.25 3.95
C ASP A 759 -19.46 11.52 5.41
N LEU A 760 -20.42 11.68 6.34
CA LEU A 760 -20.13 11.73 7.77
C LEU A 760 -19.59 10.40 8.32
N MET A 761 -20.04 9.25 7.81
CA MET A 761 -19.51 7.95 8.19
C MET A 761 -18.06 7.76 7.73
N LYS A 762 -17.72 8.20 6.52
CA LYS A 762 -16.34 8.25 6.01
C LYS A 762 -15.48 9.15 6.89
N ASP A 763 -15.98 10.33 7.24
CA ASP A 763 -15.31 11.27 8.15
C ASP A 763 -15.18 10.73 9.59
N ALA A 764 -16.08 9.85 9.99
CA ALA A 764 -16.00 9.15 11.25
C ALA A 764 -15.04 7.97 11.23
N TYR A 765 -14.41 7.64 10.08
CA TYR A 765 -13.54 6.46 9.85
C TYR A 765 -14.26 5.13 10.05
N ILE A 766 -15.56 5.09 9.84
CA ILE A 766 -16.35 3.87 9.92
C ILE A 766 -16.15 3.12 8.60
N VAL A 767 -15.06 2.37 8.53
CA VAL A 767 -14.76 1.51 7.38
C VAL A 767 -15.73 0.34 7.41
N VAL A 768 -16.54 0.22 6.35
CA VAL A 768 -17.25 -1.02 6.05
C VAL A 768 -16.15 -2.01 5.65
N ASP A 769 -15.81 -2.94 6.54
CA ASP A 769 -14.81 -3.96 6.22
C ASP A 769 -15.40 -4.88 5.15
N HIS A 770 -15.01 -4.65 3.90
CA HIS A 770 -15.41 -5.48 2.76
C HIS A 770 -14.66 -6.82 2.73
N ARG A 771 -13.67 -7.07 3.60
CA ARG A 771 -12.87 -8.31 3.59
C ARG A 771 -13.35 -9.34 4.58
N THR A 772 -14.00 -8.93 5.67
CA THR A 772 -14.73 -9.87 6.50
C THR A 772 -16.11 -10.06 5.89
N ASP A 773 -16.26 -11.06 5.02
CA ASP A 773 -17.55 -11.61 4.56
C ASP A 773 -18.42 -12.13 5.73
N THR A 774 -18.07 -11.86 6.99
CA THR A 774 -19.01 -11.92 8.10
C THR A 774 -19.90 -10.68 8.01
N PHE A 775 -21.05 -10.86 7.35
CA PHE A 775 -22.19 -9.98 7.07
C PHE A 775 -22.77 -9.17 8.27
N VAL A 776 -22.00 -8.90 9.32
CA VAL A 776 -22.48 -8.27 10.56
C VAL A 776 -22.77 -6.80 10.31
N MET A 777 -24.07 -6.47 10.39
CA MET A 777 -24.68 -5.15 10.39
C MET A 777 -24.45 -4.31 9.13
N THR A 778 -25.54 -4.14 8.39
CA THR A 778 -25.74 -3.15 7.33
C THR A 778 -25.20 -1.76 7.71
N SER A 779 -24.74 -0.97 6.74
CA SER A 779 -24.28 0.41 6.95
C SER A 779 -25.32 1.23 7.73
N THR A 780 -24.88 2.24 8.52
CA THR A 780 -25.80 3.13 9.26
C THR A 780 -26.87 3.74 8.34
N THR A 781 -26.55 4.00 7.07
CA THR A 781 -27.54 4.42 6.07
C THR A 781 -28.66 3.43 5.84
N LYS A 782 -28.36 2.14 5.66
CA LYS A 782 -29.37 1.09 5.47
C LYS A 782 -30.30 0.95 6.69
N TRP A 783 -29.78 1.16 7.91
CA TRP A 783 -30.61 1.17 9.13
C TRP A 783 -31.58 2.34 9.16
N LEU A 784 -31.08 3.52 8.79
CA LEU A 784 -31.86 4.75 8.74
C LEU A 784 -32.94 4.69 7.66
N GLU A 785 -32.63 4.13 6.48
CA GLU A 785 -33.63 3.80 5.45
C GLU A 785 -34.67 2.80 5.98
N ARG A 786 -34.23 1.77 6.72
CA ARG A 786 -35.14 0.80 7.33
C ARG A 786 -36.10 1.44 8.34
N PHE A 787 -35.64 2.41 9.14
CA PHE A 787 -36.53 3.16 10.04
C PHE A 787 -37.65 3.86 9.28
N GLN A 788 -37.31 4.49 8.14
CA GLN A 788 -38.27 5.13 7.24
C GLN A 788 -39.26 4.12 6.65
N THR A 789 -38.77 2.99 6.15
CA THR A 789 -39.61 1.92 5.58
C THR A 789 -40.58 1.36 6.63
N VAL A 790 -40.11 1.06 7.84
CA VAL A 790 -40.96 0.58 8.94
C VAL A 790 -42.00 1.61 9.33
N ASN A 791 -41.61 2.88 9.49
CA ASN A 791 -42.55 3.97 9.82
C ASN A 791 -43.64 4.10 8.76
N PHE A 792 -43.24 4.10 7.47
CA PHE A 792 -44.15 4.18 6.35
C PHE A 792 -45.17 3.05 6.38
N TRP A 793 -44.71 1.80 6.50
CA TRP A 793 -45.61 0.65 6.51
C TRP A 793 -46.54 0.64 7.71
N MET A 794 -46.04 0.92 8.92
CA MET A 794 -46.88 0.97 10.12
C MET A 794 -47.97 2.04 10.02
N LYS A 795 -47.64 3.23 9.51
CA LYS A 795 -48.63 4.31 9.29
C LYS A 795 -49.65 3.91 8.23
N HIS A 796 -49.18 3.32 7.13
CA HIS A 796 -50.04 2.91 6.04
C HIS A 796 -51.03 1.81 6.46
N LEU A 797 -50.55 0.75 7.13
CA LEU A 797 -51.38 -0.34 7.66
C LEU A 797 -52.41 0.16 8.67
N ARG A 798 -52.03 1.07 9.57
CA ARG A 798 -52.96 1.68 10.52
C ARG A 798 -54.03 2.52 9.85
N GLN A 799 -53.65 3.29 8.82
CA GLN A 799 -54.63 4.06 8.05
C GLN A 799 -55.62 3.12 7.35
N GLN A 800 -55.13 2.07 6.69
CA GLN A 800 -55.98 1.06 6.06
C GLN A 800 -56.92 0.36 7.06
N SER A 801 -56.44 0.06 8.27
CA SER A 801 -57.27 -0.52 9.34
C SER A 801 -58.35 0.46 9.80
N ARG A 802 -58.04 1.75 9.94
CA ARG A 802 -59.04 2.80 10.26
C ARG A 802 -60.08 2.95 9.15
N ASP A 803 -59.62 3.09 7.91
CA ASP A 803 -60.50 3.23 6.74
C ASP A 803 -61.46 2.02 6.62
N ALA A 804 -60.96 0.82 6.92
CA ALA A 804 -61.77 -0.40 6.92
C ALA A 804 -62.78 -0.45 8.07
N LYS A 805 -62.42 0.02 9.28
CA LYS A 805 -63.36 0.14 10.42
C LYS A 805 -64.44 1.17 10.15
N ASP A 806 -64.08 2.30 9.57
CA ASP A 806 -65.02 3.37 9.17
C ASP A 806 -65.98 2.87 8.08
N ALA A 807 -65.46 2.16 7.07
CA ALA A 807 -66.27 1.55 6.02
C ALA A 807 -67.23 0.47 6.54
N ALA A 808 -66.85 -0.23 7.62
CA ALA A 808 -67.68 -1.22 8.29
C ALA A 808 -68.74 -0.61 9.24
N GLY A 809 -68.77 0.72 9.40
CA GLY A 809 -69.66 1.39 10.36
C GLY A 809 -69.30 1.12 11.82
N LEU A 810 -68.06 0.72 12.08
CA LEU A 810 -67.51 0.43 13.41
C LEU A 810 -66.75 1.63 13.99
N SER A 811 -67.01 2.86 13.51
CA SER A 811 -66.40 4.07 14.04
C SER A 811 -66.80 4.21 15.52
N VAL A 812 -65.82 4.05 16.40
CA VAL A 812 -65.97 4.25 17.84
C VAL A 812 -66.10 5.76 18.08
N GLU A 813 -67.26 6.21 18.58
CA GLU A 813 -67.43 7.53 19.20
C GLU A 813 -66.57 7.66 20.47
#